data_AF-A0A4S1WXE4-F1
#
_entry.id   AF-A0A4S1WXE4-F1
#
_cell.length_a   1.000
_cell.length_b   1.000
_cell.length_c   1.000
_cell.angle_alpha   90.00
_cell.angle_beta   90.00
_cell.angle_gamma   90.00
#
_symmetry.space_group_name_H-M   'P 1'
#
loop_
_entity.id
_entity.type
_entity.pdbx_description
1 polymer ?
#
loop_
_entity_poly.entity_id
_entity_poly.type
_entity_poly.pdbx_seq_one_letter_code
_entity_poly.pdbx_strand_id
1 'polypeptide(L)'
;THEAAREALDAARAGLAPAPTVLDLNETAPWDAQPSTSPDPASLGLTSRNLAYIIYTSGSTGTPKGVMVEHGGVVNLILDVRHWSDLPDRPVILSLTAISFDIFGLELFTPLARGGSVALAANACRHDAQAFSAAVAQHQPDLVQATPSSWRLLSAASVDIPTVLCGGEELPADVAISLAAIARQVVNVYGPTETTIWSSAHMLANDDRRPSIGRPISNTRIYLLDAQLQPIPLGAVGEMFIGGAGVARGYLNRPELTAERFIASPFVAGDRLYKTGDLARYLPDGNIEFLGRNDHQVKIRGFRIELGEIEARLLEYPGVAQASVIAREDSTGDKRLVAYVIATDSKERSNLPETPATKFSLFYFGSDSSGAGERYKFYIESAKFADSNGLNAIWTPERHFHDVGGLYPNPAILSASLATVTQNLQLRAGSVVLPLHNVVRVAEEWSVIDNLSGGRVGMAIASGWHPRDFVLAPDSFASRRQVMREGIATLKDLWNGRSIELPDGEGRSSTVRIFPDPVQHDLPLWITAAGNPETFRYAGEIGSNVLTHLLGQSIGSLHHNIAIYRQARADHGHDPAAGQVTLMVHTYLGNDASATLETARTPFIDYILQHVDLLTSALKEADFEANLNSPEGRQRIAEFAFERYTRTASLIGTPQGSARLVRQLQSASVNEIACFIDWMGAEEALAALPSLVELKELTCIPPLDPAELQRWLRKVLPHDVTPTAFVQLEQFPLTPNGKLDRHALPAPDGEAYARHTYEAPVGEIEQALAAIWSELLGIERISRHDNFFELGGHSLLAVKLLARLAQLKLTTDVRTLFAAPVLAELAAALGSFSEAALPPIPSVPRVGPLALSFAQQRLWFLDQLEGASATYNIP
;
A
#
# COMPACT_ATOMS: atom_id res chain seq x y z
N THR A 1 -8.29 27.24 -24.32
CA THR A 1 -8.67 28.34 -25.24
C THR A 1 -8.35 29.66 -24.58
N HIS A 2 -8.06 30.73 -25.34
CA HIS A 2 -7.83 32.08 -24.79
C HIS A 2 -9.04 32.57 -23.98
N GLU A 3 -10.24 32.12 -24.35
CA GLU A 3 -11.52 32.47 -23.71
C GLU A 3 -11.67 31.85 -22.31
N ALA A 4 -11.33 30.56 -22.15
CA ALA A 4 -11.34 29.89 -20.85
C ALA A 4 -10.27 30.42 -19.89
N ALA A 5 -9.11 30.86 -20.43
CA ALA A 5 -8.08 31.52 -19.64
C ALA A 5 -8.55 32.91 -19.15
N ARG A 6 -9.36 33.61 -19.95
CA ARG A 6 -9.92 34.93 -19.62
C ARG A 6 -11.02 34.83 -18.57
N GLU A 7 -11.91 33.84 -18.66
CA GLU A 7 -12.90 33.52 -17.61
C GLU A 7 -12.24 33.12 -16.29
N ALA A 8 -11.19 32.30 -16.32
CA ALA A 8 -10.44 31.93 -15.12
C ALA A 8 -9.73 33.14 -14.48
N LEU A 9 -9.22 34.06 -15.30
CA LEU A 9 -8.61 35.31 -14.84
C LEU A 9 -9.65 36.24 -14.21
N ASP A 10 -10.84 36.36 -14.81
CA ASP A 10 -11.93 37.20 -14.31
C ASP A 10 -12.53 36.65 -12.99
N ALA A 11 -12.61 35.33 -12.84
CA ALA A 11 -12.98 34.70 -11.58
C ALA A 11 -11.92 34.94 -10.48
N ALA A 12 -10.63 34.89 -10.81
CA ALA A 12 -9.55 35.20 -9.88
C ALA A 12 -9.50 36.70 -9.50
N ARG A 13 -9.87 37.61 -10.42
CA ARG A 13 -9.96 39.07 -10.18
C ARG A 13 -11.01 39.43 -9.12
N ALA A 14 -12.12 38.70 -9.05
CA ALA A 14 -13.20 38.98 -8.11
C ALA A 14 -12.83 38.76 -6.63
N GLY A 15 -11.75 37.99 -6.35
CA GLY A 15 -11.34 37.64 -4.98
C GLY A 15 -10.20 38.47 -4.38
N LEU A 16 -9.57 39.37 -5.14
CA LEU A 16 -8.37 40.10 -4.71
C LEU A 16 -8.68 41.57 -4.41
N ALA A 17 -8.60 41.94 -3.13
CA ALA A 17 -8.73 43.34 -2.67
C ALA A 17 -7.43 43.82 -2.01
N PRO A 18 -6.92 45.03 -2.36
CA PRO A 18 -7.41 45.91 -3.43
C PRO A 18 -7.11 45.34 -4.83
N ALA A 19 -7.96 45.68 -5.80
CA ALA A 19 -7.92 45.15 -7.16
C ALA A 19 -6.55 45.42 -7.83
N PRO A 20 -5.82 44.40 -8.29
CA PRO A 20 -4.55 44.60 -8.99
C PRO A 20 -4.78 45.34 -10.31
N THR A 21 -3.85 46.21 -10.69
CA THR A 21 -3.80 46.81 -12.02
C THR A 21 -3.54 45.70 -13.05
N VAL A 22 -4.49 45.46 -13.95
CA VAL A 22 -4.36 44.49 -15.05
C VAL A 22 -3.82 45.20 -16.28
N LEU A 23 -2.73 44.67 -16.84
CA LEU A 23 -2.10 45.15 -18.07
C LEU A 23 -2.35 44.13 -19.19
N ASP A 24 -3.09 44.50 -20.24
CA ASP A 24 -3.24 43.70 -21.47
C ASP A 24 -2.13 44.09 -22.46
N LEU A 25 -1.19 43.18 -22.68
CA LEU A 25 -0.02 43.39 -23.55
C LEU A 25 -0.38 43.40 -25.05
N ASN A 26 -1.62 43.06 -25.44
CA ASN A 26 -2.11 43.10 -26.82
C ASN A 26 -2.93 44.36 -27.15
N GLU A 27 -3.27 45.19 -26.16
CA GLU A 27 -3.85 46.51 -26.40
C GLU A 27 -2.73 47.51 -26.70
N THR A 28 -2.76 48.14 -27.89
CA THR A 28 -1.71 49.05 -28.38
C THR A 28 -1.64 50.42 -27.68
N ALA A 29 -2.55 50.75 -26.78
CA ALA A 29 -2.83 52.16 -26.48
C ALA A 29 -1.96 52.90 -25.43
N PRO A 30 -1.34 52.30 -24.39
CA PRO A 30 -0.52 53.09 -23.46
C PRO A 30 0.99 52.98 -23.68
N TRP A 31 1.49 51.97 -24.41
CA TRP A 31 2.93 51.63 -24.50
C TRP A 31 3.73 52.61 -25.34
N ASP A 32 3.17 53.02 -26.49
CA ASP A 32 3.81 54.00 -27.40
C ASP A 32 3.98 55.38 -26.73
N ALA A 33 3.18 55.66 -25.70
CA ALA A 33 3.26 56.86 -24.88
C ALA A 33 4.12 56.70 -23.61
N GLN A 34 4.59 55.48 -23.29
CA GLN A 34 5.50 55.26 -22.18
C GLN A 34 6.94 55.62 -22.57
N PRO A 35 7.78 56.03 -21.60
CA PRO A 35 9.20 56.24 -21.87
C PRO A 35 9.86 54.98 -22.43
N SER A 36 10.69 55.13 -23.47
CA SER A 36 11.53 54.05 -24.01
C SER A 36 12.69 53.66 -23.08
N THR A 37 12.78 54.30 -21.92
CA THR A 37 13.78 54.07 -20.88
C THR A 37 13.07 53.70 -19.59
N SER A 38 13.63 52.77 -18.83
CA SER A 38 13.13 52.45 -17.49
C SER A 38 13.02 53.73 -16.64
N PRO A 39 11.96 53.88 -15.83
CA PRO A 39 11.88 54.98 -14.88
C PRO A 39 13.08 54.92 -13.93
N ASP A 40 13.62 56.06 -13.54
CA ASP A 40 14.73 56.12 -12.57
C ASP A 40 14.25 55.52 -11.24
N PRO A 41 14.76 54.36 -10.80
CA PRO A 41 14.31 53.72 -9.57
C PRO A 41 14.54 54.59 -8.35
N ALA A 42 15.60 55.42 -8.34
CA ALA A 42 15.90 56.32 -7.23
C ALA A 42 14.84 57.41 -7.09
N SER A 43 14.36 57.96 -8.21
CA SER A 43 13.26 58.93 -8.22
C SER A 43 11.93 58.39 -7.68
N LEU A 44 11.73 57.06 -7.75
CA LEU A 44 10.57 56.35 -7.21
C LEU A 44 10.77 55.89 -5.75
N GLY A 45 11.91 56.22 -5.13
CA GLY A 45 12.27 55.77 -3.79
C GLY A 45 12.54 54.26 -3.70
N LEU A 46 12.79 53.59 -4.83
CA LEU A 46 13.13 52.18 -4.87
C LEU A 46 14.61 52.01 -4.56
N THR A 47 14.90 51.07 -3.67
CA THR A 47 16.24 50.71 -3.20
C THR A 47 16.49 49.22 -3.40
N SER A 48 17.74 48.77 -3.29
CA SER A 48 18.07 47.34 -3.30
C SER A 48 17.43 46.55 -2.15
N ARG A 49 16.93 47.22 -1.11
CA ARG A 49 16.21 46.59 -0.01
C ARG A 49 14.76 46.32 -0.33
N ASN A 50 14.18 46.86 -1.41
CA ASN A 50 12.81 46.53 -1.79
C ASN A 50 12.67 45.06 -2.20
N LEU A 51 11.47 44.50 -2.01
CA LEU A 51 11.22 43.09 -2.32
C LEU A 51 11.26 42.86 -3.83
N ALA A 52 12.00 41.83 -4.25
CA ALA A 52 11.99 41.33 -5.62
C ALA A 52 10.85 40.34 -5.83
N TYR A 53 10.66 39.41 -4.88
CA TYR A 53 9.59 38.42 -4.92
C TYR A 53 9.31 37.82 -3.54
N ILE A 54 8.20 37.09 -3.46
CA ILE A 54 7.85 36.26 -2.30
C ILE A 54 7.60 34.83 -2.81
N ILE A 55 8.39 33.88 -2.33
CA ILE A 55 8.24 32.45 -2.66
C ILE A 55 7.79 31.71 -1.40
N TYR A 56 6.78 30.85 -1.55
CA TYR A 56 6.28 30.05 -0.45
C TYR A 56 7.03 28.72 -0.32
N THR A 57 7.41 28.38 0.90
CA THR A 57 8.02 27.08 1.26
C THR A 57 7.18 26.40 2.34
N SER A 58 7.37 25.09 2.54
CA SER A 58 6.73 24.33 3.62
C SER A 58 7.21 24.86 4.98
N GLY A 59 6.29 25.13 5.90
CA GLY A 59 6.61 25.59 7.25
C GLY A 59 6.56 24.47 8.27
N SER A 60 7.42 24.51 9.30
CA SER A 60 7.49 23.49 10.37
C SER A 60 6.22 23.32 11.20
N THR A 61 5.22 24.19 11.02
CA THR A 61 3.90 24.15 11.68
C THR A 61 2.76 23.78 10.72
N GLY A 62 3.07 23.38 9.48
CA GLY A 62 2.09 23.01 8.45
C GLY A 62 1.34 24.18 7.82
N THR A 63 1.85 25.41 7.94
CA THR A 63 1.35 26.55 7.17
C THR A 63 2.46 27.05 6.23
N PRO A 64 2.17 27.26 4.93
CA PRO A 64 3.16 27.79 4.00
C PRO A 64 3.77 29.11 4.50
N LYS A 65 5.10 29.21 4.43
CA LYS A 65 5.85 30.41 4.84
C LYS A 65 6.34 31.17 3.61
N GLY A 66 5.88 32.40 3.42
CA GLY A 66 6.28 33.25 2.31
C GLY A 66 7.62 33.93 2.59
N VAL A 67 8.70 33.51 1.94
CA VAL A 67 10.04 34.09 2.09
C VAL A 67 10.11 35.39 1.29
N MET A 68 10.36 36.50 1.99
CA MET A 68 10.45 37.84 1.41
C MET A 68 11.87 38.15 0.93
N VAL A 69 12.14 37.96 -0.36
CA VAL A 69 13.46 38.16 -0.97
C VAL A 69 13.61 39.59 -1.48
N GLU A 70 14.76 40.22 -1.21
CA GLU A 70 15.07 41.59 -1.62
C GLU A 70 15.87 41.62 -2.94
N HIS A 71 15.74 42.71 -3.71
CA HIS A 71 16.49 42.90 -4.96
C HIS A 71 18.00 42.75 -4.79
N GLY A 72 18.56 43.23 -3.68
CA GLY A 72 19.98 43.16 -3.38
C GLY A 72 20.53 41.73 -3.38
N GLY A 73 19.80 40.77 -2.79
CA GLY A 73 20.21 39.36 -2.78
C GLY A 73 20.18 38.74 -4.18
N VAL A 74 19.14 39.05 -4.95
CA VAL A 74 18.98 38.56 -6.33
C VAL A 74 20.09 39.10 -7.24
N VAL A 75 20.36 40.40 -7.18
CA VAL A 75 21.43 41.05 -7.96
C VAL A 75 22.80 40.53 -7.55
N ASN A 76 23.05 40.33 -6.25
CA ASN A 76 24.29 39.74 -5.76
C ASN A 76 24.57 38.37 -6.40
N LEU A 77 23.57 37.49 -6.39
CA LEU A 77 23.69 36.16 -7.00
C LEU A 77 23.92 36.25 -8.50
N ILE A 78 23.07 36.97 -9.24
CA ILE A 78 23.13 37.03 -10.72
C ILE A 78 24.48 37.54 -11.20
N LEU A 79 25.03 38.56 -10.55
CA LEU A 79 26.35 39.07 -10.89
C LEU A 79 27.44 38.04 -10.59
N ASP A 80 27.30 37.27 -9.51
CA ASP A 80 28.32 36.31 -9.08
C ASP A 80 28.35 35.02 -9.90
N VAL A 81 27.25 34.62 -10.54
CA VAL A 81 27.15 33.35 -11.32
C VAL A 81 28.35 33.13 -12.25
N ARG A 82 28.86 34.18 -12.91
CA ARG A 82 30.03 34.12 -13.82
C ARG A 82 31.34 33.65 -13.17
N HIS A 83 31.45 33.70 -11.84
CA HIS A 83 32.66 33.33 -11.12
C HIS A 83 32.74 31.83 -10.82
N TRP A 84 31.61 31.13 -10.92
CA TRP A 84 31.50 29.70 -10.66
C TRP A 84 30.75 28.95 -11.77
N SER A 85 30.57 29.58 -12.94
CA SER A 85 30.05 28.98 -14.18
C SER A 85 30.78 29.53 -15.40
N ASP A 86 30.87 28.74 -16.47
CA ASP A 86 31.44 29.16 -17.75
C ASP A 86 30.35 29.78 -18.66
N LEU A 87 29.89 30.99 -18.29
CA LEU A 87 28.86 31.71 -19.03
C LEU A 87 29.43 32.82 -19.93
N PRO A 88 28.98 32.95 -21.19
CA PRO A 88 29.34 34.09 -22.02
C PRO A 88 28.63 35.39 -21.57
N ASP A 89 29.00 36.51 -22.19
CA ASP A 89 28.43 37.84 -21.87
C ASP A 89 26.90 37.88 -22.09
N ARG A 90 26.39 37.22 -23.12
CA ARG A 90 24.95 37.17 -23.46
C ARG A 90 24.47 35.71 -23.45
N PRO A 91 24.26 35.11 -22.27
CA PRO A 91 24.02 33.67 -22.18
C PRO A 91 22.60 33.29 -22.62
N VAL A 92 22.46 32.06 -23.12
CA VAL A 92 21.19 31.37 -23.32
C VAL A 92 21.00 30.38 -22.19
N ILE A 93 19.95 30.54 -21.39
CA ILE A 93 19.61 29.59 -20.33
C ILE A 93 18.34 28.83 -20.72
N LEU A 94 18.39 27.50 -20.68
CA LEU A 94 17.19 26.66 -20.83
C LEU A 94 16.50 26.52 -19.46
N SER A 95 15.32 27.10 -19.34
CA SER A 95 14.53 27.06 -18.11
C SER A 95 13.71 25.78 -18.04
N LEU A 96 14.05 24.93 -17.07
CA LEU A 96 13.35 23.70 -16.74
C LEU A 96 12.54 23.82 -15.44
N THR A 97 12.71 24.89 -14.67
CA THR A 97 12.14 25.01 -13.33
C THR A 97 10.74 25.63 -13.34
N ALA A 98 9.90 25.29 -12.36
CA ALA A 98 8.59 25.93 -12.19
C ALA A 98 8.74 27.32 -11.54
N ILE A 99 7.91 28.29 -11.94
CA ILE A 99 7.95 29.66 -11.40
C ILE A 99 7.73 29.75 -9.88
N SER A 100 7.12 28.72 -9.28
CA SER A 100 6.90 28.62 -7.84
C SER A 100 8.15 28.26 -7.03
N PHE A 101 9.28 27.97 -7.69
CA PHE A 101 10.57 27.72 -7.05
C PHE A 101 11.50 28.90 -7.28
N ASP A 102 12.22 29.30 -6.24
CA ASP A 102 13.15 30.43 -6.28
C ASP A 102 14.30 30.25 -7.29
N ILE A 103 14.75 29.01 -7.53
CA ILE A 103 15.82 28.72 -8.50
C ILE A 103 15.45 29.10 -9.95
N PHE A 104 14.16 29.26 -10.26
CA PHE A 104 13.70 29.87 -11.52
C PHE A 104 14.16 31.33 -11.67
N GLY A 105 14.33 32.05 -10.56
CA GLY A 105 14.85 33.42 -10.55
C GLY A 105 16.25 33.51 -11.16
N LEU A 106 17.12 32.50 -10.94
CA LEU A 106 18.42 32.44 -11.60
C LEU A 106 18.26 32.24 -13.11
N GLU A 107 17.40 31.29 -13.53
CA GLU A 107 17.16 30.99 -14.94
C GLU A 107 16.60 32.19 -15.71
N LEU A 108 15.74 32.98 -15.06
CA LEU A 108 15.09 34.14 -15.65
C LEU A 108 16.00 35.37 -15.68
N PHE A 109 16.50 35.81 -14.53
CA PHE A 109 17.12 37.12 -14.41
C PHE A 109 18.57 37.15 -14.88
N THR A 110 19.28 36.01 -14.85
CA THR A 110 20.69 35.93 -15.25
C THR A 110 20.96 36.30 -16.71
N PRO A 111 20.20 35.78 -17.69
CA PRO A 111 20.37 36.19 -19.09
C PRO A 111 19.77 37.58 -19.34
N LEU A 112 18.63 37.93 -18.74
CA LEU A 112 17.97 39.21 -18.97
C LEU A 112 18.80 40.40 -18.47
N ALA A 113 19.49 40.26 -17.33
CA ALA A 113 20.38 41.30 -16.79
C ALA A 113 21.60 41.57 -17.68
N ARG A 114 21.92 40.68 -18.63
CA ARG A 114 23.09 40.77 -19.51
C ARG A 114 22.74 40.81 -21.00
N GLY A 115 21.47 40.96 -21.35
CA GLY A 115 21.00 40.99 -22.73
C GLY A 115 21.08 39.64 -23.45
N GLY A 116 21.16 38.54 -22.70
CA GLY A 116 21.01 37.16 -23.18
C GLY A 116 19.55 36.77 -23.40
N SER A 117 19.26 35.47 -23.49
CA SER A 117 17.91 34.94 -23.73
C SER A 117 17.54 33.81 -22.76
N VAL A 118 16.26 33.70 -22.44
CA VAL A 118 15.68 32.57 -21.69
C VAL A 118 14.92 31.68 -22.68
N ALA A 119 15.33 30.43 -22.82
CA ALA A 119 14.57 29.42 -23.57
C ALA A 119 13.62 28.71 -22.59
N LEU A 120 12.31 28.95 -22.72
CA LEU A 120 11.31 28.29 -21.87
C LEU A 120 11.02 26.89 -22.42
N ALA A 121 11.44 25.86 -21.69
CA ALA A 121 11.24 24.48 -22.13
C ALA A 121 9.78 24.04 -21.96
N ALA A 122 9.30 23.20 -22.88
CA ALA A 122 8.02 22.51 -22.70
C ALA A 122 8.07 21.58 -21.48
N ASN A 123 6.95 21.38 -20.78
CA ASN A 123 6.91 20.57 -19.56
C ASN A 123 7.46 19.15 -19.72
N ALA A 124 7.34 18.54 -20.91
CA ALA A 124 7.91 17.22 -21.22
C ALA A 124 9.44 17.17 -21.03
N CYS A 125 10.16 18.26 -21.31
CA CYS A 125 11.62 18.34 -21.21
C CYS A 125 12.15 18.16 -19.77
N ARG A 126 11.28 18.20 -18.76
CA ARG A 126 11.65 18.01 -17.35
C ARG A 126 11.86 16.54 -16.97
N HIS A 127 11.32 15.62 -17.77
CA HIS A 127 11.27 14.19 -17.43
C HIS A 127 11.49 13.26 -18.65
N ASP A 128 11.61 13.81 -19.85
CA ASP A 128 11.90 13.07 -21.08
C ASP A 128 13.26 13.50 -21.66
N ALA A 129 14.21 12.57 -21.66
CA ALA A 129 15.57 12.78 -22.16
C ALA A 129 15.61 13.11 -23.67
N GLN A 130 14.68 12.57 -24.47
CA GLN A 130 14.62 12.84 -25.90
C GLN A 130 14.06 14.24 -26.17
N ALA A 131 12.99 14.63 -25.47
CA ALA A 131 12.46 15.99 -25.54
C ALA A 131 13.49 17.02 -25.06
N PHE A 132 14.20 16.71 -23.98
CA PHE A 132 15.32 17.51 -23.49
C PHE A 132 16.45 17.63 -24.52
N SER A 133 16.86 16.51 -25.13
CA SER A 133 17.89 16.52 -26.19
C SER A 133 17.47 17.38 -27.38
N ALA A 134 16.21 17.29 -27.82
CA ALA A 134 15.67 18.13 -28.88
C ALA A 134 15.68 19.62 -28.51
N ALA A 135 15.32 19.97 -27.27
CA ALA A 135 15.36 21.34 -26.79
C ALA A 135 16.79 21.90 -26.70
N VAL A 136 17.75 21.09 -26.23
CA VAL A 136 19.18 21.46 -26.21
C VAL A 136 19.70 21.66 -27.63
N ALA A 137 19.36 20.78 -28.57
CA ALA A 137 19.75 20.93 -29.98
C ALA A 137 19.15 22.18 -30.64
N GLN A 138 17.89 22.50 -30.32
CA GLN A 138 17.18 23.65 -30.87
C GLN A 138 17.71 24.98 -30.32
N HIS A 139 17.95 25.06 -29.01
CA HIS A 139 18.24 26.33 -28.34
C HIS A 139 19.72 26.54 -28.02
N GLN A 140 20.54 25.49 -28.06
CA GLN A 140 21.98 25.52 -27.76
C GLN A 140 22.29 26.30 -26.46
N PRO A 141 21.72 25.88 -25.31
CA PRO A 141 21.87 26.61 -24.06
C PRO A 141 23.31 26.56 -23.54
N ASP A 142 23.77 27.67 -22.95
CA ASP A 142 25.04 27.76 -22.24
C ASP A 142 24.94 27.17 -20.83
N LEU A 143 23.75 27.26 -20.22
CA LEU A 143 23.49 26.74 -18.88
C LEU A 143 22.13 26.07 -18.79
N VAL A 144 22.14 24.94 -18.10
CA VAL A 144 20.93 24.24 -17.67
C VAL A 144 21.03 23.93 -16.19
N GLN A 145 19.94 24.15 -15.45
CA GLN A 145 19.85 23.86 -14.02
C GLN A 145 18.74 22.86 -13.75
N ALA A 146 19.02 21.88 -12.88
CA ALA A 146 18.00 20.96 -12.38
C ALA A 146 18.41 20.32 -11.04
N THR A 147 17.50 19.58 -10.43
CA THR A 147 17.78 18.78 -9.22
C THR A 147 18.47 17.45 -9.57
N PRO A 148 19.19 16.79 -8.63
CA PRO A 148 19.74 15.45 -8.84
C PRO A 148 18.70 14.44 -9.35
N SER A 149 17.49 14.46 -8.79
CA SER A 149 16.37 13.62 -9.23
C SER A 149 16.00 13.84 -10.70
N SER A 150 16.00 15.09 -11.16
CA SER A 150 15.72 15.42 -12.58
C SER A 150 16.88 14.98 -13.46
N TRP A 151 18.12 15.24 -13.03
CA TRP A 151 19.32 14.87 -13.77
C TRP A 151 19.46 13.37 -13.98
N ARG A 152 19.04 12.53 -13.03
CA ARG A 152 18.98 11.06 -13.22
C ARG A 152 18.17 10.64 -14.45
N LEU A 153 17.13 11.40 -14.80
CA LEU A 153 16.30 11.14 -15.98
C LEU A 153 16.95 11.73 -17.23
N LEU A 154 17.43 12.97 -17.13
CA LEU A 154 17.90 13.74 -18.28
C LEU A 154 19.31 13.33 -18.73
N SER A 155 20.15 12.78 -17.85
CA SER A 155 21.53 12.39 -18.18
C SER A 155 21.63 11.18 -19.11
N ALA A 156 20.52 10.52 -19.41
CA ALA A 156 20.45 9.55 -20.49
C ALA A 156 20.54 10.19 -21.89
N ALA A 157 20.35 11.51 -22.00
CA ALA A 157 20.47 12.24 -23.26
C ALA A 157 21.93 12.35 -23.71
N SER A 158 22.18 12.13 -25.01
CA SER A 158 23.50 12.40 -25.62
C SER A 158 23.59 13.87 -26.03
N VAL A 159 23.92 14.74 -25.08
CA VAL A 159 24.08 16.19 -25.27
C VAL A 159 25.44 16.65 -24.76
N ASP A 160 25.89 17.82 -25.21
CA ASP A 160 27.09 18.51 -24.70
C ASP A 160 26.69 19.93 -24.31
N ILE A 161 26.58 20.19 -23.01
CA ILE A 161 26.16 21.46 -22.44
C ILE A 161 27.37 22.15 -21.79
N PRO A 162 27.64 23.44 -22.02
CA PRO A 162 28.78 24.12 -21.43
C PRO A 162 28.79 24.06 -19.89
N THR A 163 27.70 24.47 -19.25
CA THR A 163 27.56 24.39 -17.78
C THR A 163 26.25 23.73 -17.37
N VAL A 164 26.33 22.79 -16.41
CA VAL A 164 25.14 22.29 -15.70
C VAL A 164 25.22 22.60 -14.21
N LEU A 165 24.12 23.15 -13.68
CA LEU A 165 23.94 23.35 -12.26
C LEU A 165 23.10 22.21 -11.68
N CYS A 166 23.59 21.65 -10.58
CA CYS A 166 22.89 20.61 -9.85
C CYS A 166 22.74 21.04 -8.39
N GLY A 167 21.50 21.12 -7.91
CA GLY A 167 21.25 21.59 -6.54
C GLY A 167 19.84 21.35 -6.07
N GLY A 168 19.59 21.71 -4.81
CA GLY A 168 18.29 21.52 -4.17
C GLY A 168 18.15 20.20 -3.42
N GLU A 169 18.94 19.17 -3.73
CA GLU A 169 19.10 17.91 -2.98
C GLU A 169 20.59 17.63 -2.75
N GLU A 170 20.92 16.64 -1.92
CA GLU A 170 22.29 16.12 -1.87
C GLU A 170 22.65 15.51 -3.22
N LEU A 171 23.82 15.84 -3.78
CA LEU A 171 24.28 15.35 -5.07
C LEU A 171 24.99 14.00 -4.92
N PRO A 172 24.40 12.88 -5.39
CA PRO A 172 25.04 11.58 -5.30
C PRO A 172 26.20 11.46 -6.31
N ALA A 173 27.21 10.67 -5.96
CA ALA A 173 28.41 10.49 -6.78
C ALA A 173 28.11 9.90 -8.17
N ASP A 174 27.16 8.96 -8.27
CA ASP A 174 26.73 8.36 -9.54
C ASP A 174 26.07 9.38 -10.49
N VAL A 175 25.32 10.32 -9.93
CA VAL A 175 24.69 11.41 -10.69
C VAL A 175 25.74 12.42 -11.15
N ALA A 176 26.70 12.77 -10.28
CA ALA A 176 27.81 13.64 -10.65
C ALA A 176 28.63 13.09 -11.83
N ILE A 177 28.93 11.78 -11.80
CA ILE A 177 29.62 11.08 -12.91
C ILE A 177 28.79 11.15 -14.20
N SER A 178 27.47 10.92 -14.09
CA SER A 178 26.58 10.96 -15.25
C SER A 178 26.47 12.37 -15.85
N LEU A 179 26.54 13.40 -15.02
CA LEU A 179 26.55 14.80 -15.46
C LEU A 179 27.84 15.19 -16.17
N ALA A 180 28.98 14.68 -15.71
CA ALA A 180 30.27 14.91 -16.37
C ALA A 180 30.33 14.31 -17.80
N ALA A 181 29.43 13.38 -18.14
CA ALA A 181 29.33 12.82 -19.48
C ALA A 181 28.54 13.69 -20.47
N ILE A 182 27.70 14.60 -19.98
CA ILE A 182 26.81 15.44 -20.81
C ILE A 182 27.12 16.94 -20.72
N ALA A 183 28.05 17.32 -19.84
CA ALA A 183 28.39 18.70 -19.58
C ALA A 183 29.89 18.91 -19.44
N ARG A 184 30.38 20.07 -19.90
CA ARG A 184 31.81 20.44 -19.79
C ARG A 184 32.19 20.87 -18.38
N GLN A 185 31.25 21.51 -17.69
CA GLN A 185 31.39 21.91 -16.30
C GLN A 185 30.14 21.51 -15.51
N VAL A 186 30.35 20.78 -14.42
CA VAL A 186 29.30 20.44 -13.44
C VAL A 186 29.53 21.26 -12.19
N VAL A 187 28.50 22.00 -11.76
CA VAL A 187 28.57 22.82 -10.54
C VAL A 187 27.52 22.33 -9.56
N ASN A 188 27.96 21.84 -8.41
CA ASN A 188 27.06 21.54 -7.30
C ASN A 188 26.76 22.85 -6.56
N VAL A 189 25.48 23.19 -6.40
CA VAL A 189 25.03 24.45 -5.79
C VAL A 189 24.12 24.18 -4.59
N TYR A 190 24.29 24.97 -3.54
CA TYR A 190 23.54 24.84 -2.30
C TYR A 190 23.06 26.20 -1.80
N GLY A 191 21.82 26.24 -1.31
CA GLY A 191 21.22 27.42 -0.70
C GLY A 191 19.77 27.14 -0.27
N PRO A 192 19.34 27.61 0.90
CA PRO A 192 17.93 27.75 1.23
C PRO A 192 17.32 29.02 0.59
N THR A 193 16.00 29.02 0.40
CA THR A 193 15.27 30.18 -0.15
C THR A 193 15.43 31.43 0.71
N GLU A 194 15.57 31.25 2.01
CA GLU A 194 15.82 32.30 2.99
C GLU A 194 17.16 33.03 2.81
N THR A 195 18.04 32.51 1.96
CA THR A 195 19.33 33.14 1.60
C THR A 195 19.47 33.38 0.11
N THR A 196 18.33 33.48 -0.60
CA THR A 196 18.21 33.81 -2.02
C THR A 196 18.87 32.79 -2.93
N ILE A 197 18.13 31.71 -3.25
CA ILE A 197 18.47 30.70 -4.25
C ILE A 197 19.71 29.88 -3.87
N TRP A 198 20.92 30.37 -4.15
CA TRP A 198 22.19 29.69 -3.91
C TRP A 198 23.11 30.55 -3.06
N SER A 199 23.82 29.92 -2.14
CA SER A 199 24.73 30.56 -1.17
C SER A 199 26.14 29.97 -1.19
N SER A 200 26.31 28.77 -1.76
CA SER A 200 27.62 28.19 -2.05
C SER A 200 27.60 27.42 -3.36
N ALA A 201 28.78 27.28 -3.97
CA ALA A 201 28.97 26.57 -5.22
C ALA A 201 30.29 25.76 -5.19
N HIS A 202 30.25 24.55 -5.74
CA HIS A 202 31.40 23.68 -5.96
C HIS A 202 31.51 23.34 -7.45
N MET A 203 32.55 23.84 -8.11
CA MET A 203 32.89 23.39 -9.46
C MET A 203 33.57 22.04 -9.35
N LEU A 204 32.90 20.97 -9.80
CA LEU A 204 33.40 19.61 -9.62
C LEU A 204 34.61 19.35 -10.51
N ALA A 205 35.63 18.72 -9.94
CA ALA A 205 36.72 18.12 -10.68
C ALA A 205 36.32 16.72 -11.19
N ASN A 206 36.95 16.25 -12.27
CA ASN A 206 36.63 14.96 -12.89
C ASN A 206 36.83 13.75 -11.95
N ASP A 207 37.56 13.90 -10.85
CA ASP A 207 37.87 12.86 -9.86
C ASP A 207 37.14 13.04 -8.52
N ASP A 208 36.19 13.97 -8.41
CA ASP A 208 35.40 14.21 -7.19
C ASP A 208 34.47 13.02 -6.88
N ARG A 209 34.93 12.12 -6.01
CA ARG A 209 34.16 10.94 -5.57
C ARG A 209 33.06 11.26 -4.53
N ARG A 210 33.11 12.44 -3.92
CA ARG A 210 32.12 12.92 -2.94
C ARG A 210 31.89 14.43 -3.15
N PRO A 211 30.82 14.82 -3.86
CA PRO A 211 30.52 16.23 -4.13
C PRO A 211 30.27 17.01 -2.84
N SER A 212 31.16 17.95 -2.51
CA SER A 212 30.92 18.94 -1.45
C SER A 212 29.90 20.01 -1.92
N ILE A 213 29.37 20.82 -1.00
CA ILE A 213 28.56 22.00 -1.35
C ILE A 213 29.42 23.25 -1.64
N GLY A 214 30.74 23.11 -1.60
CA GLY A 214 31.68 24.08 -2.11
C GLY A 214 31.99 25.22 -1.15
N ARG A 215 32.29 26.39 -1.73
CA ARG A 215 32.64 27.61 -0.99
C ARG A 215 31.52 28.66 -1.08
N PRO A 216 31.41 29.59 -0.12
CA PRO A 216 30.44 30.67 -0.18
C PRO A 216 30.59 31.51 -1.45
N ILE A 217 29.46 31.92 -2.04
CA ILE A 217 29.41 32.86 -3.16
C ILE A 217 29.79 34.28 -2.71
N SER A 218 29.95 35.23 -3.66
CA SER A 218 30.28 36.62 -3.32
C SER A 218 29.33 37.23 -2.30
N ASN A 219 29.91 38.04 -1.39
CA ASN A 219 29.21 38.71 -0.29
C ASN A 219 28.37 37.78 0.62
N THR A 220 28.69 36.49 0.64
CA THR A 220 28.07 35.49 1.52
C THR A 220 29.10 34.96 2.50
N ARG A 221 28.70 34.81 3.76
CA ARG A 221 29.52 34.21 4.82
C ARG A 221 28.78 33.02 5.39
N ILE A 222 29.43 31.86 5.41
CA ILE A 222 28.90 30.65 6.03
C ILE A 222 29.67 30.43 7.33
N TYR A 223 28.93 30.30 8.43
CA TYR A 223 29.48 30.02 9.75
C TYR A 223 28.99 28.65 10.19
N LEU A 224 29.89 27.82 10.70
CA LEU A 224 29.53 26.58 11.39
C LEU A 224 29.64 26.85 12.88
N LEU A 225 28.52 26.80 13.58
CA LEU A 225 28.40 27.23 14.97
C LEU A 225 27.95 26.09 15.88
N ASP A 226 28.31 26.18 17.15
CA ASP A 226 27.73 25.38 18.22
C ASP A 226 26.43 25.99 18.79
N ALA A 227 25.86 25.35 19.80
CA ALA A 227 24.63 25.79 20.45
C ALA A 227 24.77 27.14 21.20
N GLN A 228 26.00 27.63 21.42
CA GLN A 228 26.31 28.91 22.05
C GLN A 228 26.69 29.99 21.02
N LEU A 229 26.43 29.72 19.73
CA LEU A 229 26.76 30.58 18.59
C LEU A 229 28.27 30.88 18.49
N GLN A 230 29.12 29.96 18.96
CA GLN A 230 30.56 30.06 18.80
C GLN A 230 31.03 29.28 17.56
N PRO A 231 32.01 29.80 16.79
CA PRO A 231 32.58 29.07 15.66
C PRO A 231 33.22 27.76 16.11
N ILE A 232 32.89 26.68 15.41
CA ILE A 232 33.53 25.37 15.64
C ILE A 232 34.91 25.30 14.93
N PRO A 233 35.86 24.47 15.43
CA PRO A 233 37.13 24.25 14.76
C PRO A 233 36.99 23.64 13.35
N LEU A 234 37.97 23.88 12.47
CA LEU A 234 38.03 23.25 11.14
C LEU A 234 37.94 21.71 11.26
N GLY A 235 37.11 21.09 10.42
CA GLY A 235 36.84 19.65 10.42
C GLY A 235 35.81 19.15 11.44
N ALA A 236 35.43 19.95 12.44
CA ALA A 236 34.33 19.62 13.35
C ALA A 236 32.96 19.79 12.66
N VAL A 237 31.93 19.13 13.20
CA VAL A 237 30.55 19.25 12.71
C VAL A 237 29.84 20.32 13.51
N GLY A 238 29.19 21.25 12.81
CA GLY A 238 28.43 22.35 13.40
C GLY A 238 27.14 22.62 12.64
N GLU A 239 26.24 23.37 13.26
CA GLU A 239 25.05 23.87 12.57
C GLU A 239 25.44 25.04 11.66
N MET A 240 24.89 25.06 10.45
CA MET A 240 25.20 26.06 9.45
C MET A 240 24.35 27.32 9.60
N PHE A 241 25.02 28.47 9.60
CA PHE A 241 24.42 29.80 9.62
C PHE A 241 24.95 30.60 8.44
N ILE A 242 24.06 31.30 7.74
CA ILE A 242 24.41 32.03 6.53
C ILE A 242 24.15 33.52 6.74
N GLY A 243 25.17 34.34 6.54
CA GLY A 243 25.12 35.80 6.61
C GLY A 243 25.48 36.46 5.27
N GLY A 244 25.19 37.76 5.16
CA GLY A 244 25.59 38.59 4.03
C GLY A 244 24.43 38.97 3.10
N ALA A 245 24.77 39.33 1.86
CA ALA A 245 23.85 40.00 0.93
C ALA A 245 22.65 39.15 0.49
N GLY A 246 22.77 37.82 0.54
CA GLY A 246 21.70 36.90 0.16
C GLY A 246 20.61 36.72 1.22
N VAL A 247 20.83 37.13 2.47
CA VAL A 247 19.88 36.90 3.57
C VAL A 247 18.56 37.66 3.34
N ALA A 248 17.46 36.92 3.24
CA ALA A 248 16.13 37.46 2.98
C ALA A 248 15.63 38.38 4.11
N ARG A 249 14.60 39.18 3.82
CA ARG A 249 13.99 40.06 4.82
C ARG A 249 13.39 39.27 5.99
N GLY A 250 12.81 38.11 5.70
CA GLY A 250 12.14 37.26 6.68
C GLY A 250 10.94 36.56 6.06
N TYR A 251 9.99 36.16 6.90
CA TYR A 251 8.76 35.51 6.49
C TYR A 251 7.57 36.48 6.52
N LEU A 252 6.78 36.51 5.44
CA LEU A 252 5.60 37.34 5.28
C LEU A 252 4.60 37.03 6.41
N ASN A 253 4.18 38.06 7.13
CA ASN A 253 3.20 37.98 8.23
C ASN A 253 3.58 37.00 9.36
N ARG A 254 4.87 36.69 9.54
CA ARG A 254 5.38 35.79 10.58
C ARG A 254 6.58 36.40 11.31
N PRO A 255 6.39 37.48 12.09
CA PRO A 255 7.49 38.19 12.75
C PRO A 255 8.22 37.34 13.81
N GLU A 256 7.49 36.48 14.54
CA GLU A 256 8.07 35.59 15.55
C GLU A 256 9.02 34.56 14.93
N LEU A 257 8.55 33.83 13.91
CA LEU A 257 9.38 32.88 13.16
C LEU A 257 10.55 33.58 12.46
N THR A 258 10.35 34.83 12.02
CA THR A 258 11.43 35.64 11.44
C THR A 258 12.50 35.93 12.48
N ALA A 259 12.13 36.39 13.68
CA ALA A 259 13.08 36.67 14.75
C ALA A 259 13.82 35.40 15.22
N GLU A 260 13.15 34.25 15.19
CA GLU A 260 13.74 32.98 15.55
C GLU A 260 14.79 32.49 14.55
N ARG A 261 14.55 32.66 13.24
CA ARG A 261 15.42 32.11 12.18
C ARG A 261 16.39 33.12 11.58
N PHE A 262 16.08 34.41 11.65
CA PHE A 262 16.92 35.52 11.15
C PHE A 262 17.46 36.33 12.34
N ILE A 263 18.53 35.82 12.95
CA ILE A 263 19.12 36.39 14.16
C ILE A 263 20.11 37.51 13.83
N ALA A 264 20.39 38.39 14.80
CA ALA A 264 21.45 39.37 14.67
C ALA A 264 22.82 38.68 14.58
N SER A 265 23.68 39.14 13.67
CA SER A 265 25.04 38.59 13.53
C SER A 265 25.92 39.03 14.71
N PRO A 266 26.54 38.11 15.47
CA PRO A 266 27.54 38.47 16.46
C PRO A 266 28.90 38.80 15.81
N PHE A 267 29.06 38.53 14.51
CA PHE A 267 30.35 38.65 13.81
C PHE A 267 30.48 39.94 13.01
N VAL A 268 29.36 40.49 12.52
CA VAL A 268 29.34 41.72 11.71
C VAL A 268 28.22 42.62 12.22
N ALA A 269 28.58 43.79 12.72
CA ALA A 269 27.62 44.73 13.28
C ALA A 269 26.61 45.19 12.21
N GLY A 270 25.31 45.05 12.50
CA GLY A 270 24.22 45.43 11.61
C GLY A 270 23.81 44.36 10.59
N ASP A 271 24.55 43.25 10.47
CA ASP A 271 24.17 42.11 9.64
C ASP A 271 23.23 41.15 10.39
N ARG A 272 22.57 40.27 9.63
CA ARG A 272 21.77 39.15 10.16
C ARG A 272 22.31 37.83 9.66
N LEU A 273 22.10 36.78 10.45
CA LEU A 273 22.36 35.38 10.08
C LEU A 273 21.03 34.64 9.93
N TYR A 274 20.91 33.83 8.88
CA TYR A 274 19.87 32.84 8.75
C TYR A 274 20.34 31.50 9.34
N LYS A 275 19.56 30.92 10.25
CA LYS A 275 19.76 29.60 10.84
C LYS A 275 19.14 28.52 9.92
N THR A 276 19.97 27.67 9.30
CA THR A 276 19.51 26.75 8.23
C THR A 276 18.91 25.44 8.74
N GLY A 277 19.29 25.00 9.95
CA GLY A 277 19.00 23.65 10.45
C GLY A 277 19.84 22.55 9.79
N ASP A 278 20.81 22.91 8.93
CA ASP A 278 21.68 21.96 8.26
C ASP A 278 22.98 21.76 9.05
N LEU A 279 23.46 20.51 9.08
CA LEU A 279 24.74 20.13 9.66
C LEU A 279 25.79 20.06 8.57
N ALA A 280 26.96 20.63 8.82
CA ALA A 280 28.06 20.63 7.86
C ALA A 280 29.42 20.61 8.59
N ARG A 281 30.49 20.40 7.82
CA ARG A 281 31.87 20.65 8.27
C ARG A 281 32.71 21.29 7.17
N TYR A 282 33.68 22.10 7.57
CA TYR A 282 34.71 22.57 6.67
C TYR A 282 35.74 21.49 6.41
N LEU A 283 36.06 21.28 5.13
CA LEU A 283 37.17 20.47 4.67
C LEU A 283 38.48 21.28 4.69
N PRO A 284 39.66 20.62 4.70
CA PRO A 284 40.96 21.31 4.75
C PRO A 284 41.23 22.24 3.55
N ASP A 285 40.59 21.98 2.42
CA ASP A 285 40.64 22.80 1.21
C ASP A 285 39.67 24.00 1.26
N GLY A 286 38.94 24.19 2.36
CA GLY A 286 37.96 25.26 2.53
C GLY A 286 36.60 25.02 1.89
N ASN A 287 36.38 23.88 1.23
CA ASN A 287 35.05 23.44 0.81
C ASN A 287 34.22 22.99 2.03
N ILE A 288 32.90 22.98 1.87
CA ILE A 288 31.97 22.58 2.93
C ILE A 288 31.33 21.24 2.55
N GLU A 289 31.44 20.26 3.43
CA GLU A 289 30.74 18.98 3.32
C GLU A 289 29.41 19.06 4.07
N PHE A 290 28.32 18.77 3.36
CA PHE A 290 26.98 18.68 3.93
C PHE A 290 26.78 17.30 4.58
N LEU A 291 26.19 17.27 5.78
CA LEU A 291 26.05 16.05 6.61
C LEU A 291 24.59 15.72 6.97
N GLY A 292 23.63 16.42 6.39
CA GLY A 292 22.21 16.24 6.67
C GLY A 292 21.60 17.36 7.51
N ARG A 293 20.42 17.10 8.08
CA ARG A 293 19.67 18.07 8.89
C ARG A 293 19.75 17.74 10.37
N ASN A 294 19.62 18.77 11.20
CA ASN A 294 19.46 18.62 12.64
C ASN A 294 17.98 18.43 13.08
N ASP A 295 17.03 18.47 12.13
CA ASP A 295 15.59 18.32 12.35
C ASP A 295 14.98 17.13 11.55
N HIS A 296 13.65 17.00 11.57
CA HIS A 296 12.90 15.90 10.93
C HIS A 296 12.48 16.17 9.48
N GLN A 297 12.95 17.24 8.84
CA GLN A 297 12.60 17.53 7.44
C GLN A 297 13.30 16.57 6.49
N VAL A 298 12.60 16.13 5.45
CA VAL A 298 13.16 15.30 4.38
C VAL A 298 13.02 15.97 3.03
N LYS A 299 13.97 15.71 2.14
CA LYS A 299 13.86 16.11 0.73
C LYS A 299 13.49 14.89 -0.11
N ILE A 300 12.33 14.95 -0.76
CA ILE A 300 11.86 13.92 -1.69
C ILE A 300 11.51 14.62 -3.00
N ARG A 301 12.16 14.22 -4.11
CA ARG A 301 11.88 14.72 -5.47
C ARG A 301 11.90 16.26 -5.58
N GLY A 302 12.86 16.90 -4.92
CA GLY A 302 13.02 18.36 -4.91
C GLY A 302 12.11 19.10 -3.92
N PHE A 303 11.16 18.43 -3.29
CA PHE A 303 10.29 19.01 -2.26
C PHE A 303 10.91 18.87 -0.88
N ARG A 304 10.92 19.96 -0.11
CA ARG A 304 11.12 19.89 1.34
C ARG A 304 9.78 19.49 1.96
N ILE A 305 9.76 18.38 2.69
CA ILE A 305 8.57 17.81 3.30
C ILE A 305 8.77 17.73 4.81
N GLU A 306 7.80 18.29 5.55
CA GLU A 306 7.70 18.19 7.00
C GLU A 306 6.91 16.95 7.37
N LEU A 307 7.58 15.90 7.84
CA LEU A 307 6.89 14.65 8.21
C LEU A 307 5.85 14.88 9.32
N GLY A 308 6.17 15.75 10.28
CA GLY A 308 5.27 16.12 11.38
C GLY A 308 3.96 16.79 10.94
N GLU A 309 3.92 17.45 9.77
CA GLU A 309 2.67 18.02 9.24
C GLU A 309 1.71 16.91 8.82
N ILE A 310 2.22 15.89 8.14
CA ILE A 310 1.45 14.73 7.71
C ILE A 310 0.97 13.95 8.94
N GLU A 311 1.84 13.77 9.94
CA GLU A 311 1.48 13.17 11.23
C GLU A 311 0.32 13.93 11.91
N ALA A 312 0.40 15.26 11.98
CA ALA A 312 -0.67 16.09 12.56
C ALA A 312 -2.01 15.94 11.81
N ARG A 313 -1.98 15.91 10.47
CA ARG A 313 -3.20 15.71 9.64
C ARG A 313 -3.81 14.32 9.80
N LEU A 314 -2.97 13.30 10.02
CA LEU A 314 -3.42 11.96 10.33
C LEU A 314 -4.10 11.89 11.70
N LEU A 315 -3.57 12.58 12.71
CA LEU A 315 -4.16 12.65 14.05
C LEU A 315 -5.54 13.33 14.09
N GLU A 316 -5.88 14.14 13.08
CA GLU A 316 -7.21 14.73 12.93
C GLU A 316 -8.26 13.72 12.39
N TYR A 317 -7.83 12.58 11.84
CA TYR A 317 -8.75 11.58 11.30
C TYR A 317 -9.48 10.82 12.43
N PRO A 318 -10.83 10.73 12.41
CA PRO A 318 -11.58 9.94 13.37
C PRO A 318 -11.16 8.46 13.33
N GLY A 319 -10.44 8.04 14.36
CA GLY A 319 -9.90 6.68 14.46
C GLY A 319 -8.38 6.61 14.60
N VAL A 320 -7.62 7.65 14.29
CA VAL A 320 -6.15 7.61 14.48
C VAL A 320 -5.79 8.13 15.87
N ALA A 321 -5.22 7.28 16.72
CA ALA A 321 -4.75 7.65 18.05
C ALA A 321 -3.31 8.19 18.03
N GLN A 322 -2.46 7.59 17.21
CA GLN A 322 -1.07 8.01 17.03
C GLN A 322 -0.66 7.85 15.56
N ALA A 323 0.24 8.70 15.09
CA ALA A 323 0.78 8.65 13.74
C ALA A 323 2.28 8.95 13.74
N SER A 324 3.03 8.24 12.91
CA SER A 324 4.40 8.59 12.56
C SER A 324 4.63 8.39 11.07
N VAL A 325 5.28 9.35 10.40
CA VAL A 325 5.55 9.30 8.97
C VAL A 325 7.05 9.30 8.76
N ILE A 326 7.53 8.44 7.87
CA ILE A 326 8.95 8.38 7.49
C ILE A 326 9.11 8.44 5.98
N ALA A 327 10.26 8.96 5.54
CA ALA A 327 10.75 8.72 4.19
C ALA A 327 11.47 7.37 4.19
N ARG A 328 10.87 6.37 3.55
CA ARG A 328 11.42 5.03 3.41
C ARG A 328 12.08 4.88 2.03
N GLU A 329 13.25 4.25 2.01
CA GLU A 329 14.01 3.95 0.79
C GLU A 329 14.27 2.44 0.75
N ASP A 330 13.46 1.70 -0.01
CA ASP A 330 13.62 0.24 -0.15
C ASP A 330 14.51 -0.12 -1.35
N SER A 331 14.69 0.81 -2.31
CA SER A 331 15.64 0.69 -3.43
C SER A 331 16.40 2.02 -3.63
N THR A 332 17.68 1.94 -4.00
CA THR A 332 18.58 3.11 -4.03
C THR A 332 18.05 4.24 -4.93
N GLY A 333 17.77 5.38 -4.33
CA GLY A 333 17.27 6.59 -4.99
C GLY A 333 15.75 6.70 -5.10
N ASP A 334 14.96 5.73 -4.62
CA ASP A 334 13.49 5.79 -4.64
C ASP A 334 12.93 5.91 -3.23
N LYS A 335 12.86 7.17 -2.75
CA LYS A 335 12.28 7.52 -1.45
C LYS A 335 10.77 7.71 -1.57
N ARG A 336 10.00 7.02 -0.71
CA ARG A 336 8.55 7.16 -0.58
C ARG A 336 8.13 7.48 0.84
N LEU A 337 7.01 8.17 0.99
CA LEU A 337 6.41 8.45 2.29
C LEU A 337 5.56 7.27 2.75
N VAL A 338 5.85 6.76 3.94
CA VAL A 338 5.08 5.72 4.60
C VAL A 338 4.55 6.29 5.92
N ALA A 339 3.23 6.20 6.11
CA ALA A 339 2.57 6.53 7.36
C ALA A 339 2.36 5.28 8.19
N TYR A 340 2.69 5.34 9.47
CA TYR A 340 2.43 4.32 10.47
C TYR A 340 1.40 4.88 11.44
N VAL A 341 0.31 4.16 11.66
CA VAL A 341 -0.83 4.64 12.46
C VAL A 341 -1.21 3.63 13.53
N ILE A 342 -1.63 4.12 14.69
CA ILE A 342 -2.25 3.33 15.75
C ILE A 342 -3.72 3.73 15.83
N ALA A 343 -4.62 2.75 15.85
CA ALA A 343 -6.05 2.99 15.95
C ALA A 343 -6.48 3.43 17.36
N THR A 344 -7.49 4.29 17.47
CA THR A 344 -8.21 4.56 18.72
C THR A 344 -8.94 3.31 19.21
N ASP A 345 -9.18 3.25 20.53
CA ASP A 345 -9.75 2.09 21.17
C ASP A 345 -11.20 1.80 20.72
N SER A 346 -11.54 0.52 20.75
CA SER A 346 -12.76 -0.12 20.23
C SER A 346 -14.08 0.57 20.60
N LYS A 347 -14.17 1.13 21.81
CA LYS A 347 -15.41 1.74 22.34
C LYS A 347 -15.83 3.05 21.66
N GLU A 348 -14.89 3.78 21.07
CA GLU A 348 -15.15 5.09 20.45
C GLU A 348 -15.58 5.02 18.98
N ARG A 349 -15.41 3.86 18.32
CA ARG A 349 -15.74 3.64 16.90
C ARG A 349 -17.11 3.00 16.64
N SER A 350 -17.96 2.93 17.66
CA SER A 350 -19.27 2.25 17.67
C SER A 350 -20.34 2.79 16.68
N ASN A 351 -20.01 3.79 15.86
CA ASN A 351 -20.91 4.40 14.88
C ASN A 351 -20.59 4.03 13.41
N LEU A 352 -19.60 3.19 13.15
CA LEU A 352 -19.31 2.69 11.79
C LEU A 352 -20.21 1.49 11.44
N PRO A 353 -20.66 1.34 10.18
CA PRO A 353 -21.50 0.21 9.77
C PRO A 353 -20.77 -1.12 10.00
N GLU A 354 -21.41 -2.03 10.74
CA GLU A 354 -20.85 -3.34 11.09
C GLU A 354 -20.60 -4.19 9.83
N THR A 355 -19.38 -4.70 9.66
CA THR A 355 -19.11 -5.81 8.74
C THR A 355 -19.78 -7.09 9.25
N PRO A 356 -20.22 -8.02 8.38
CA PRO A 356 -20.78 -9.29 8.83
C PRO A 356 -19.75 -10.03 9.69
N ALA A 357 -20.01 -10.12 10.99
CA ALA A 357 -19.04 -10.67 11.93
C ALA A 357 -18.81 -12.16 11.66
N THR A 358 -17.55 -12.56 11.52
CA THR A 358 -17.19 -13.99 11.51
C THR A 358 -17.53 -14.59 12.85
N LYS A 359 -18.24 -15.72 12.80
CA LYS A 359 -18.62 -16.45 14.01
C LYS A 359 -17.41 -17.23 14.52
N PHE A 360 -17.25 -17.29 15.84
CA PHE A 360 -16.22 -18.11 16.48
C PHE A 360 -16.86 -19.26 17.25
N SER A 361 -16.28 -20.44 17.13
CA SER A 361 -16.74 -21.67 17.79
C SER A 361 -15.57 -22.42 18.38
N LEU A 362 -15.83 -23.26 19.39
CA LEU A 362 -14.82 -24.18 19.90
C LEU A 362 -14.90 -25.50 19.17
N PHE A 363 -13.76 -26.06 18.79
CA PHE A 363 -13.67 -27.38 18.19
C PHE A 363 -12.87 -28.29 19.11
N TYR A 364 -13.46 -29.44 19.46
CA TYR A 364 -12.83 -30.50 20.21
C TYR A 364 -12.53 -31.66 19.25
N PHE A 365 -11.25 -32.02 19.11
CA PHE A 365 -10.78 -33.09 18.24
C PHE A 365 -10.29 -34.32 19.03
N GLY A 366 -9.95 -34.16 20.32
CA GLY A 366 -9.62 -35.24 21.25
C GLY A 366 -8.14 -35.65 21.24
N SER A 367 -7.23 -34.76 21.68
CA SER A 367 -5.84 -35.17 21.88
C SER A 367 -5.65 -36.06 23.12
N ASP A 368 -4.68 -36.97 23.06
CA ASP A 368 -4.25 -37.81 24.18
C ASP A 368 -3.22 -37.13 25.11
N SER A 369 -3.09 -35.81 25.02
CA SER A 369 -2.05 -35.07 25.77
C SER A 369 -2.38 -34.85 27.26
N SER A 370 -3.60 -35.16 27.71
CA SER A 370 -4.05 -34.94 29.10
C SER A 370 -4.91 -36.07 29.67
N GLY A 371 -4.99 -36.14 31.01
CA GLY A 371 -5.76 -37.17 31.70
C GLY A 371 -7.28 -37.04 31.47
N ALA A 372 -8.02 -38.15 31.53
CA ALA A 372 -9.47 -38.16 31.26
C ALA A 372 -10.28 -37.16 32.11
N GLY A 373 -9.97 -37.04 33.41
CA GLY A 373 -10.67 -36.11 34.31
C GLY A 373 -10.47 -34.64 33.96
N GLU A 374 -9.26 -34.26 33.55
CA GLU A 374 -8.91 -32.90 33.15
C GLU A 374 -9.60 -32.52 31.84
N ARG A 375 -9.72 -33.45 30.89
CA ARG A 375 -10.42 -33.24 29.61
C ARG A 375 -11.91 -32.94 29.79
N TYR A 376 -12.62 -33.71 30.62
CA TYR A 376 -14.03 -33.42 30.89
C TYR A 376 -14.24 -32.08 31.60
N LYS A 377 -13.36 -31.74 32.54
CA LYS A 377 -13.36 -30.43 33.20
C LYS A 377 -13.18 -29.32 32.15
N PHE A 378 -12.18 -29.46 31.28
CA PHE A 378 -11.92 -28.54 30.18
C PHE A 378 -13.14 -28.34 29.27
N TYR A 379 -13.76 -29.42 28.78
CA TYR A 379 -14.93 -29.32 27.90
C TYR A 379 -16.10 -28.60 28.58
N ILE A 380 -16.38 -28.91 29.86
CA ILE A 380 -17.48 -28.28 30.59
C ILE A 380 -17.20 -26.79 30.88
N GLU A 381 -16.00 -26.45 31.33
CA GLU A 381 -15.63 -25.07 31.68
C GLU A 381 -15.51 -24.19 30.44
N SER A 382 -14.87 -24.68 29.38
CA SER A 382 -14.78 -23.95 28.11
C SER A 382 -16.14 -23.79 27.44
N ALA A 383 -17.06 -24.76 27.56
CA ALA A 383 -18.42 -24.63 27.07
C ALA A 383 -19.22 -23.54 27.78
N LYS A 384 -19.19 -23.51 29.11
CA LYS A 384 -19.84 -22.46 29.91
C LYS A 384 -19.29 -21.08 29.59
N PHE A 385 -17.97 -20.99 29.42
CA PHE A 385 -17.30 -19.76 29.00
C PHE A 385 -17.78 -19.32 27.62
N ALA A 386 -17.77 -20.23 26.64
CA ALA A 386 -18.20 -19.95 25.27
C ALA A 386 -19.66 -19.47 25.22
N ASP A 387 -20.55 -20.07 26.01
CA ASP A 387 -21.97 -19.72 26.10
C ASP A 387 -22.18 -18.32 26.68
N SER A 388 -21.40 -17.97 27.70
CA SER A 388 -21.47 -16.68 28.39
C SER A 388 -20.86 -15.53 27.58
N ASN A 389 -19.95 -15.83 26.64
CA ASN A 389 -19.23 -14.84 25.82
C ASN A 389 -19.69 -14.82 24.35
N GLY A 390 -20.85 -15.43 24.07
CA GLY A 390 -21.51 -15.37 22.77
C GLY A 390 -20.69 -15.97 21.62
N LEU A 391 -19.97 -17.07 21.88
CA LEU A 391 -19.48 -17.93 20.79
C LEU A 391 -20.67 -18.63 20.12
N ASN A 392 -20.46 -19.16 18.91
CA ASN A 392 -21.54 -19.67 18.07
C ASN A 392 -21.85 -21.15 18.34
N ALA A 393 -20.82 -22.00 18.43
CA ALA A 393 -20.99 -23.45 18.57
C ALA A 393 -19.85 -24.12 19.33
N ILE A 394 -20.14 -25.36 19.75
CA ILE A 394 -19.13 -26.35 20.12
C ILE A 394 -19.22 -27.51 19.14
N TRP A 395 -18.07 -27.95 18.66
CA TRP A 395 -17.93 -29.15 17.85
C TRP A 395 -17.29 -30.26 18.70
N THR A 396 -18.03 -31.34 18.97
CA THR A 396 -17.52 -32.50 19.73
C THR A 396 -16.97 -33.57 18.78
N PRO A 397 -15.91 -34.31 19.10
CA PRO A 397 -15.30 -35.25 18.15
C PRO A 397 -16.17 -36.50 17.94
N GLU A 398 -16.47 -36.87 16.68
CA GLU A 398 -17.21 -38.12 16.34
C GLU A 398 -16.31 -39.24 15.82
N ARG A 399 -15.02 -38.98 15.63
CA ARG A 399 -14.09 -39.94 15.04
C ARG A 399 -12.68 -39.61 15.46
N HIS A 400 -12.10 -40.44 16.32
CA HIS A 400 -10.68 -40.81 16.45
C HIS A 400 -10.52 -41.52 17.81
N PHE A 401 -10.72 -42.84 17.82
CA PHE A 401 -10.71 -43.65 19.04
C PHE A 401 -9.31 -44.16 19.36
N HIS A 402 -8.55 -43.48 20.24
CA HIS A 402 -7.68 -44.21 21.16
C HIS A 402 -7.61 -43.69 22.61
N ASP A 403 -8.28 -42.63 23.07
CA ASP A 403 -8.75 -42.57 24.47
C ASP A 403 -9.59 -41.34 24.85
N VAL A 404 -10.88 -41.58 25.14
CA VAL A 404 -11.41 -41.28 26.48
C VAL A 404 -12.24 -42.49 26.97
N GLY A 405 -11.58 -43.60 27.31
CA GLY A 405 -12.11 -44.58 28.29
C GLY A 405 -12.80 -45.86 27.79
N GLY A 406 -12.83 -46.13 26.48
CA GLY A 406 -13.09 -47.47 25.92
C GLY A 406 -14.55 -47.87 25.59
N LEU A 407 -14.63 -48.84 24.66
CA LEU A 407 -15.76 -49.52 23.98
C LEU A 407 -17.07 -48.77 23.65
N TYR A 408 -17.13 -47.45 23.81
CA TYR A 408 -17.70 -46.43 22.92
C TYR A 408 -17.90 -45.16 23.76
N PRO A 409 -16.86 -44.33 24.03
CA PRO A 409 -17.08 -42.97 24.51
C PRO A 409 -17.94 -42.23 23.51
N ASN A 410 -19.22 -42.11 23.83
CA ASN A 410 -20.21 -41.59 22.91
C ASN A 410 -20.15 -40.05 22.93
N PRO A 411 -19.76 -39.38 21.84
CA PRO A 411 -19.76 -37.93 21.74
C PRO A 411 -21.17 -37.34 21.86
N ALA A 412 -22.20 -38.14 21.58
CA ALA A 412 -23.58 -37.82 21.93
C ALA A 412 -23.77 -37.63 23.43
N ILE A 413 -23.09 -38.40 24.29
CA ILE A 413 -23.15 -38.22 25.76
C ILE A 413 -22.45 -36.92 26.16
N LEU A 414 -21.28 -36.61 25.57
CA LEU A 414 -20.61 -35.34 25.81
C LEU A 414 -21.52 -34.19 25.39
N SER A 415 -22.03 -34.20 24.16
CA SER A 415 -22.96 -33.20 23.64
C SER A 415 -24.24 -33.09 24.47
N ALA A 416 -24.83 -34.20 24.91
CA ALA A 416 -25.97 -34.20 25.83
C ALA A 416 -25.61 -33.53 27.16
N SER A 417 -24.44 -33.82 27.71
CA SER A 417 -23.95 -33.18 28.95
C SER A 417 -23.76 -31.67 28.75
N LEU A 418 -23.14 -31.27 27.64
CA LEU A 418 -22.96 -29.85 27.28
C LEU A 418 -24.31 -29.14 27.07
N ALA A 419 -25.31 -29.82 26.49
CA ALA A 419 -26.66 -29.28 26.33
C ALA A 419 -27.30 -28.91 27.67
N THR A 420 -27.03 -29.68 28.74
CA THR A 420 -27.59 -29.41 30.07
C THR A 420 -26.96 -28.21 30.79
N VAL A 421 -25.76 -27.78 30.35
CA VAL A 421 -25.00 -26.70 31.00
C VAL A 421 -24.83 -25.45 30.13
N THR A 422 -25.40 -25.44 28.92
CA THR A 422 -25.34 -24.33 27.95
C THR A 422 -26.74 -23.99 27.44
N GLN A 423 -26.99 -22.72 27.12
CA GLN A 423 -28.30 -22.24 26.69
C GLN A 423 -28.32 -21.74 25.25
N ASN A 424 -27.26 -21.07 24.81
CA ASN A 424 -27.22 -20.32 23.54
C ASN A 424 -26.36 -21.01 22.48
N LEU A 425 -25.39 -21.84 22.88
CA LEU A 425 -24.47 -22.50 21.95
C LEU A 425 -25.14 -23.54 21.07
N GLN A 426 -24.77 -23.57 19.79
CA GLN A 426 -25.07 -24.72 18.92
C GLN A 426 -24.16 -25.90 19.28
N LEU A 427 -24.68 -27.13 19.22
CA LEU A 427 -23.94 -28.36 19.50
C LEU A 427 -23.77 -29.16 18.22
N ARG A 428 -22.53 -29.43 17.83
CA ARG A 428 -22.24 -30.04 16.53
C ARG A 428 -21.41 -31.29 16.66
N ALA A 429 -21.84 -32.33 15.97
CA ALA A 429 -21.02 -33.53 15.77
C ALA A 429 -19.86 -33.19 14.85
N GLY A 430 -18.63 -33.39 15.33
CA GLY A 430 -17.39 -33.23 14.61
C GLY A 430 -17.07 -34.48 13.79
N SER A 431 -17.49 -34.49 12.52
CA SER A 431 -17.06 -35.48 11.51
C SER A 431 -17.54 -36.92 11.72
N VAL A 432 -18.86 -37.14 11.70
CA VAL A 432 -19.52 -38.45 11.56
C VAL A 432 -19.17 -39.10 10.23
N VAL A 433 -18.97 -40.41 10.20
CA VAL A 433 -18.65 -41.10 8.95
C VAL A 433 -19.51 -42.32 8.77
N LEU A 434 -20.50 -42.14 7.90
CA LEU A 434 -21.57 -43.08 7.63
C LEU A 434 -21.08 -44.46 7.16
N PRO A 435 -19.97 -44.61 6.42
CA PRO A 435 -19.40 -45.94 6.15
C PRO A 435 -19.02 -46.77 7.39
N LEU A 436 -18.75 -46.14 8.54
CA LEU A 436 -18.43 -46.85 9.79
C LEU A 436 -19.52 -46.72 10.86
N HIS A 437 -20.45 -45.78 10.71
CA HIS A 437 -21.48 -45.49 11.72
C HIS A 437 -22.85 -45.92 11.21
N ASN A 438 -23.60 -46.66 12.02
CA ASN A 438 -24.98 -47.01 11.70
C ASN A 438 -25.83 -45.72 11.68
N VAL A 439 -26.40 -45.41 10.52
CA VAL A 439 -27.16 -44.17 10.27
C VAL A 439 -28.36 -44.03 11.21
N VAL A 440 -29.06 -45.13 11.53
CA VAL A 440 -30.20 -45.12 12.46
C VAL A 440 -29.73 -44.70 13.85
N ARG A 441 -28.62 -45.30 14.31
CA ARG A 441 -28.07 -44.99 15.64
C ARG A 441 -27.61 -43.54 15.72
N VAL A 442 -26.95 -43.03 14.68
CA VAL A 442 -26.58 -41.61 14.60
C VAL A 442 -27.82 -40.71 14.67
N ALA A 443 -28.87 -41.04 13.90
CA ALA A 443 -30.11 -40.25 13.88
C ALA A 443 -30.83 -40.25 15.24
N GLU A 444 -30.91 -41.40 15.90
CA GLU A 444 -31.53 -41.54 17.23
C GLU A 444 -30.73 -40.82 18.32
N GLU A 445 -29.41 -41.02 18.37
CA GLU A 445 -28.56 -40.36 19.38
C GLU A 445 -28.58 -38.84 19.21
N TRP A 446 -28.56 -38.32 17.97
CA TRP A 446 -28.67 -36.89 17.74
C TRP A 446 -30.06 -36.33 18.02
N SER A 447 -31.15 -37.09 17.83
CA SER A 447 -32.49 -36.61 18.17
C SER A 447 -32.67 -36.43 19.69
N VAL A 448 -32.02 -37.28 20.49
CA VAL A 448 -31.96 -37.09 21.96
C VAL A 448 -31.27 -35.78 22.31
N ILE A 449 -30.11 -35.48 21.71
CA ILE A 449 -29.38 -34.23 21.97
C ILE A 449 -30.19 -33.03 21.48
N ASP A 450 -30.88 -33.16 20.34
CA ASP A 450 -31.76 -32.11 19.80
C ASP A 450 -32.86 -31.74 20.80
N ASN A 451 -33.50 -32.77 21.39
CA ASN A 451 -34.51 -32.59 22.43
C ASN A 451 -33.93 -31.97 23.71
N LEU A 452 -32.77 -32.46 24.19
CA LEU A 452 -32.12 -31.93 25.38
C LEU A 452 -31.65 -30.48 25.21
N SER A 453 -31.21 -30.12 24.01
CA SER A 453 -30.72 -28.79 23.69
C SER A 453 -31.84 -27.82 23.30
N GLY A 454 -33.04 -28.32 23.01
CA GLY A 454 -34.16 -27.50 22.54
C GLY A 454 -33.99 -27.02 21.10
N GLY A 455 -33.38 -27.84 20.24
CA GLY A 455 -33.30 -27.55 18.80
C GLY A 455 -31.99 -26.91 18.34
N ARG A 456 -30.86 -27.16 19.01
CA ARG A 456 -29.58 -26.48 18.75
C ARG A 456 -28.51 -27.39 18.12
N VAL A 457 -28.89 -28.54 17.57
CA VAL A 457 -27.90 -29.52 17.08
C VAL A 457 -27.60 -29.40 15.60
N GLY A 458 -26.38 -29.73 15.23
CA GLY A 458 -25.96 -29.93 13.85
C GLY A 458 -24.94 -31.05 13.72
N MET A 459 -24.56 -31.41 12.50
CA MET A 459 -23.64 -32.53 12.28
C MET A 459 -22.75 -32.34 11.05
N ALA A 460 -21.44 -32.50 11.22
CA ALA A 460 -20.52 -32.69 10.11
C ALA A 460 -20.42 -34.16 9.74
N ILE A 461 -20.53 -34.44 8.45
CA ILE A 461 -20.31 -35.75 7.85
C ILE A 461 -18.96 -35.72 7.14
N ALA A 462 -17.99 -36.44 7.70
CA ALA A 462 -16.69 -36.54 7.11
C ALA A 462 -16.76 -37.38 5.84
N SER A 463 -16.27 -36.78 4.75
CA SER A 463 -16.17 -37.48 3.49
C SER A 463 -15.25 -38.68 3.58
N GLY A 464 -14.33 -38.74 4.56
CA GLY A 464 -13.42 -39.85 4.89
C GLY A 464 -11.95 -39.45 4.82
N TRP A 465 -11.46 -38.81 5.88
CA TRP A 465 -10.18 -38.07 5.88
C TRP A 465 -8.96 -38.95 6.17
N HIS A 466 -9.12 -40.04 6.92
CA HIS A 466 -8.00 -40.85 7.37
C HIS A 466 -7.95 -42.22 6.68
N PRO A 467 -6.79 -42.66 6.14
CA PRO A 467 -6.64 -43.99 5.54
C PRO A 467 -7.02 -45.13 6.49
N ARG A 468 -6.60 -45.06 7.76
CA ARG A 468 -6.95 -46.03 8.82
C ARG A 468 -8.44 -46.23 9.04
N ASP A 469 -9.27 -45.21 8.82
CA ASP A 469 -10.71 -45.37 9.03
C ASP A 469 -11.31 -46.38 8.05
N PHE A 470 -10.79 -46.43 6.83
CA PHE A 470 -11.23 -47.38 5.82
C PHE A 470 -10.53 -48.74 5.91
N VAL A 471 -9.39 -48.82 6.61
CA VAL A 471 -8.78 -50.11 6.97
C VAL A 471 -9.73 -50.95 7.84
N LEU A 472 -10.59 -50.31 8.63
CA LEU A 472 -11.57 -50.99 9.48
C LEU A 472 -12.79 -51.53 8.69
N ALA A 473 -13.06 -51.03 7.49
CA ALA A 473 -14.14 -51.50 6.61
C ALA A 473 -13.76 -51.36 5.11
N PRO A 474 -12.77 -52.12 4.62
CA PRO A 474 -12.16 -51.91 3.31
C PRO A 474 -13.14 -52.13 2.15
N ASP A 475 -14.12 -53.01 2.33
CA ASP A 475 -15.13 -53.34 1.33
C ASP A 475 -16.04 -52.15 0.98
N SER A 476 -16.17 -51.17 1.89
CA SER A 476 -16.96 -49.95 1.68
C SER A 476 -16.23 -48.88 0.85
N PHE A 477 -14.95 -49.10 0.52
CA PHE A 477 -14.14 -48.09 -0.15
C PHE A 477 -14.58 -47.82 -1.60
N ALA A 478 -14.91 -48.87 -2.36
CA ALA A 478 -15.27 -48.76 -3.79
C ALA A 478 -16.64 -48.06 -4.02
N SER A 479 -17.59 -48.25 -3.10
CA SER A 479 -18.95 -47.67 -3.15
C SER A 479 -19.13 -46.46 -2.21
N ARG A 480 -18.06 -45.96 -1.58
CA ARG A 480 -18.07 -44.89 -0.56
C ARG A 480 -18.96 -43.69 -0.88
N ARG A 481 -18.89 -43.19 -2.12
CA ARG A 481 -19.70 -42.04 -2.57
C ARG A 481 -21.19 -42.35 -2.53
N GLN A 482 -21.57 -43.56 -2.93
CA GLN A 482 -22.96 -44.03 -2.91
C GLN A 482 -23.44 -44.25 -1.47
N VAL A 483 -22.64 -44.92 -0.64
CA VAL A 483 -22.95 -45.16 0.79
C VAL A 483 -23.18 -43.83 1.54
N MET A 484 -22.35 -42.82 1.29
CA MET A 484 -22.57 -41.51 1.89
C MET A 484 -23.86 -40.83 1.40
N ARG A 485 -24.16 -40.91 0.10
CA ARG A 485 -25.39 -40.34 -0.47
C ARG A 485 -26.63 -40.99 0.13
N GLU A 486 -26.66 -42.32 0.14
CA GLU A 486 -27.75 -43.12 0.70
C GLU A 486 -27.88 -42.87 2.20
N GLY A 487 -26.78 -42.87 2.95
CA GLY A 487 -26.81 -42.61 4.38
C GLY A 487 -27.29 -41.19 4.73
N ILE A 488 -26.91 -40.17 3.96
CA ILE A 488 -27.43 -38.79 4.14
C ILE A 488 -28.93 -38.74 3.84
N ALA A 489 -29.38 -39.41 2.78
CA ALA A 489 -30.81 -39.47 2.45
C ALA A 489 -31.61 -40.16 3.56
N THR A 490 -31.16 -41.33 4.00
CA THR A 490 -31.76 -42.09 5.11
C THR A 490 -31.80 -41.28 6.39
N LEU A 491 -30.72 -40.58 6.74
CA LEU A 491 -30.66 -39.70 7.90
C LEU A 491 -31.72 -38.59 7.82
N LYS A 492 -31.82 -37.91 6.67
CA LYS A 492 -32.82 -36.85 6.44
C LYS A 492 -34.24 -37.39 6.51
N ASP A 493 -34.49 -38.57 5.96
CA ASP A 493 -35.81 -39.20 6.01
C ASP A 493 -36.21 -39.54 7.45
N LEU A 494 -35.31 -40.18 8.21
CA LEU A 494 -35.52 -40.46 9.63
C LEU A 494 -35.75 -39.19 10.46
N TRP A 495 -34.94 -38.15 10.23
CA TRP A 495 -35.06 -36.86 10.93
C TRP A 495 -36.40 -36.18 10.68
N ASN A 496 -36.92 -36.30 9.45
CA ASN A 496 -38.24 -35.82 9.05
C ASN A 496 -39.40 -36.70 9.54
N GLY A 497 -39.15 -37.66 10.43
CA GLY A 497 -40.16 -38.55 11.01
C GLY A 497 -40.66 -39.64 10.07
N ARG A 498 -40.01 -39.87 8.92
CA ARG A 498 -40.35 -40.98 8.02
C ARG A 498 -39.83 -42.29 8.59
N SER A 499 -40.62 -43.35 8.40
CA SER A 499 -40.16 -44.71 8.68
C SER A 499 -39.38 -45.27 7.50
N ILE A 500 -38.33 -46.04 7.78
CA ILE A 500 -37.55 -46.76 6.78
C ILE A 500 -37.65 -48.27 7.01
N GLU A 501 -37.51 -49.05 5.95
CA GLU A 501 -37.47 -50.51 6.05
C GLU A 501 -36.00 -50.97 6.09
N LEU A 502 -35.65 -51.71 7.14
CA LEU A 502 -34.31 -52.29 7.30
C LEU A 502 -34.41 -53.79 7.62
N PRO A 503 -33.49 -54.62 7.08
CA PRO A 503 -33.43 -56.03 7.44
C PRO A 503 -32.98 -56.18 8.91
N ASP A 504 -33.70 -57.00 9.67
CA ASP A 504 -33.29 -57.41 11.02
C ASP A 504 -32.10 -58.38 10.98
N GLY A 505 -31.64 -58.84 12.16
CA GLY A 505 -30.54 -59.81 12.27
C GLY A 505 -30.82 -61.18 11.62
N GLU A 506 -32.06 -61.45 11.21
CA GLU A 506 -32.49 -62.65 10.48
C GLU A 506 -32.82 -62.35 9.01
N GLY A 507 -32.60 -61.11 8.53
CA GLY A 507 -32.85 -60.68 7.15
C GLY A 507 -34.31 -60.33 6.84
N ARG A 508 -35.19 -60.24 7.84
CA ARG A 508 -36.61 -59.84 7.65
C ARG A 508 -36.74 -58.33 7.67
N SER A 509 -37.58 -57.79 6.78
CA SER A 509 -37.88 -56.35 6.77
C SER A 509 -38.53 -55.92 8.09
N SER A 510 -37.96 -54.91 8.73
CA SER A 510 -38.48 -54.25 9.91
C SER A 510 -38.59 -52.75 9.68
N THR A 511 -39.76 -52.19 10.00
CA THR A 511 -39.99 -50.75 9.96
C THR A 511 -39.29 -50.07 11.13
N VAL A 512 -38.37 -49.15 10.85
CA VAL A 512 -37.59 -48.39 11.83
C VAL A 512 -37.95 -46.91 11.77
N ARG A 513 -38.13 -46.31 12.94
CA ARG A 513 -38.29 -44.86 13.15
C ARG A 513 -37.44 -44.46 14.36
N ILE A 514 -36.92 -43.23 14.37
CA ILE A 514 -36.15 -42.70 15.51
C ILE A 514 -37.08 -42.16 16.60
N PHE A 515 -36.65 -42.27 17.87
CA PHE A 515 -37.34 -41.68 19.02
C PHE A 515 -36.30 -41.13 20.02
N PRO A 516 -36.50 -39.94 20.62
CA PRO A 516 -37.62 -39.02 20.43
C PRO A 516 -37.64 -38.40 19.02
N ASP A 517 -38.80 -37.87 18.63
CA ASP A 517 -38.90 -37.06 17.41
C ASP A 517 -38.06 -35.79 17.58
N PRO A 518 -37.27 -35.37 16.58
CA PRO A 518 -36.51 -34.13 16.64
C PRO A 518 -37.40 -32.89 16.87
N VAL A 519 -36.87 -31.92 17.61
CA VAL A 519 -37.43 -30.57 17.75
C VAL A 519 -37.18 -29.77 16.48
N GLN A 520 -36.00 -29.91 15.87
CA GLN A 520 -35.68 -29.27 14.60
C GLN A 520 -36.34 -30.00 13.42
N HIS A 521 -37.02 -29.23 12.56
CA HIS A 521 -37.58 -29.75 11.31
C HIS A 521 -36.48 -30.26 10.36
N ASP A 522 -35.41 -29.50 10.18
CA ASP A 522 -34.28 -29.87 9.32
C ASP A 522 -32.99 -29.95 10.14
N LEU A 523 -32.21 -31.02 9.94
CA LEU A 523 -30.89 -31.16 10.56
C LEU A 523 -29.83 -30.37 9.77
N PRO A 524 -29.16 -29.36 10.37
CA PRO A 524 -28.03 -28.68 9.74
C PRO A 524 -26.87 -29.66 9.52
N LEU A 525 -26.50 -29.86 8.26
CA LEU A 525 -25.41 -30.75 7.86
C LEU A 525 -24.21 -29.97 7.32
N TRP A 526 -23.00 -30.44 7.62
CA TRP A 526 -21.74 -30.00 7.00
C TRP A 526 -21.10 -31.18 6.28
N ILE A 527 -20.56 -30.96 5.09
CA ILE A 527 -19.65 -31.91 4.46
C ILE A 527 -18.22 -31.51 4.79
N THR A 528 -17.46 -32.42 5.39
CA THR A 528 -16.04 -32.14 5.70
C THR A 528 -15.21 -32.29 4.43
N ALA A 529 -14.62 -31.18 3.96
CA ALA A 529 -13.81 -31.09 2.74
C ALA A 529 -12.34 -30.77 3.04
N ALA A 530 -11.42 -31.67 2.67
CA ALA A 530 -9.98 -31.49 2.86
C ALA A 530 -9.34 -30.74 1.67
N GLY A 531 -9.91 -29.59 1.29
CA GLY A 531 -9.44 -28.78 0.16
C GLY A 531 -9.69 -29.35 -1.25
N ASN A 532 -10.34 -30.51 -1.37
CA ASN A 532 -10.69 -31.09 -2.68
C ASN A 532 -11.88 -30.35 -3.33
N PRO A 533 -11.71 -29.73 -4.52
CA PRO A 533 -12.77 -28.97 -5.20
C PRO A 533 -14.05 -29.78 -5.47
N GLU A 534 -13.93 -31.08 -5.76
CA GLU A 534 -15.08 -31.96 -6.02
C GLU A 534 -15.96 -32.12 -4.78
N THR A 535 -15.35 -32.14 -3.59
CA THR A 535 -16.09 -32.23 -2.32
C THR A 535 -16.85 -30.94 -2.04
N PHE A 536 -16.26 -29.78 -2.35
CA PHE A 536 -16.93 -28.48 -2.27
C PHE A 536 -18.11 -28.40 -3.25
N ARG A 537 -17.93 -28.84 -4.49
CA ARG A 537 -19.02 -28.91 -5.48
C ARG A 537 -20.16 -29.80 -4.98
N TYR A 538 -19.84 -31.02 -4.55
CA TYR A 538 -20.84 -31.97 -4.05
C TYR A 538 -21.60 -31.42 -2.83
N ALA A 539 -20.91 -30.75 -1.90
CA ALA A 539 -21.57 -30.09 -0.78
C ALA A 539 -22.60 -29.04 -1.25
N GLY A 540 -22.28 -28.30 -2.31
CA GLY A 540 -23.17 -27.33 -2.93
C GLY A 540 -24.38 -27.96 -3.63
N GLU A 541 -24.16 -29.04 -4.39
CA GLU A 541 -25.22 -29.80 -5.08
C GLU A 541 -26.32 -30.27 -4.11
N ILE A 542 -25.93 -30.75 -2.92
CA ILE A 542 -26.87 -31.29 -1.93
C ILE A 542 -27.41 -30.24 -0.93
N GLY A 543 -27.02 -28.98 -1.09
CA GLY A 543 -27.44 -27.89 -0.21
C GLY A 543 -26.83 -27.89 1.19
N SER A 544 -25.76 -28.66 1.43
CA SER A 544 -25.09 -28.76 2.74
C SER A 544 -24.17 -27.57 3.03
N ASN A 545 -23.77 -27.40 4.30
CA ASN A 545 -22.67 -26.52 4.70
C ASN A 545 -21.32 -27.20 4.45
N VAL A 546 -20.21 -26.46 4.61
CA VAL A 546 -18.84 -26.98 4.43
C VAL A 546 -18.05 -26.80 5.71
N LEU A 547 -17.43 -27.88 6.20
CA LEU A 547 -16.40 -27.83 7.24
C LEU A 547 -15.05 -28.12 6.58
N THR A 548 -14.07 -27.25 6.74
CA THR A 548 -12.76 -27.39 6.06
C THR A 548 -11.61 -26.93 6.95
N HIS A 549 -10.38 -26.99 6.46
CA HIS A 549 -9.15 -26.67 7.19
C HIS A 549 -8.08 -26.15 6.23
N LEU A 550 -7.02 -25.55 6.77
CA LEU A 550 -5.87 -25.07 5.98
C LEU A 550 -4.71 -26.08 5.92
N LEU A 551 -4.75 -27.24 6.61
CA LEU A 551 -3.61 -28.20 6.58
C LEU A 551 -3.27 -28.73 5.17
N GLY A 552 -4.23 -28.72 4.25
CA GLY A 552 -4.09 -29.27 2.89
C GLY A 552 -4.33 -28.28 1.77
N GLN A 553 -4.46 -26.97 2.05
CA GLN A 553 -4.74 -25.95 1.03
C GLN A 553 -4.29 -24.56 1.46
N SER A 554 -3.93 -23.71 0.50
CA SER A 554 -3.68 -22.29 0.73
C SER A 554 -4.99 -21.49 0.89
N ILE A 555 -4.92 -20.27 1.43
CA ILE A 555 -6.06 -19.33 1.45
C ILE A 555 -6.56 -19.02 0.03
N GLY A 556 -5.64 -18.93 -0.95
CA GLY A 556 -6.01 -18.73 -2.36
C GLY A 556 -6.81 -19.91 -2.93
N SER A 557 -6.38 -21.14 -2.64
CA SER A 557 -7.10 -22.36 -3.02
C SER A 557 -8.46 -22.44 -2.31
N LEU A 558 -8.53 -22.03 -1.03
CA LEU A 558 -9.77 -21.95 -0.27
C LEU A 558 -10.78 -20.99 -0.91
N HIS A 559 -10.34 -19.79 -1.32
CA HIS A 559 -11.18 -18.83 -2.02
C HIS A 559 -11.79 -19.43 -3.31
N HIS A 560 -10.96 -20.10 -4.11
CA HIS A 560 -11.41 -20.79 -5.32
C HIS A 560 -12.43 -21.91 -5.02
N ASN A 561 -12.16 -22.74 -4.01
CA ASN A 561 -13.03 -23.83 -3.59
C ASN A 561 -14.40 -23.34 -3.08
N ILE A 562 -14.41 -22.23 -2.33
CA ILE A 562 -15.65 -21.61 -1.86
C ILE A 562 -16.46 -21.09 -3.06
N ALA A 563 -15.83 -20.49 -4.07
CA ALA A 563 -16.53 -20.06 -5.28
C ALA A 563 -17.20 -21.24 -6.01
N ILE A 564 -16.51 -22.38 -6.14
CA ILE A 564 -17.08 -23.62 -6.71
C ILE A 564 -18.31 -24.08 -5.91
N TYR A 565 -18.21 -24.08 -4.58
CA TYR A 565 -19.32 -24.45 -3.69
C TYR A 565 -20.54 -23.53 -3.87
N ARG A 566 -20.33 -22.22 -3.90
CA ARG A 566 -21.40 -21.23 -4.06
C ARG A 566 -22.07 -21.35 -5.42
N GLN A 567 -21.30 -21.55 -6.50
CA GLN A 567 -21.84 -21.77 -7.84
C GLN A 567 -22.67 -23.07 -7.89
N ALA A 568 -22.16 -24.17 -7.33
CA ALA A 568 -22.87 -25.44 -7.31
C ALA A 568 -24.21 -25.36 -6.56
N ARG A 569 -24.29 -24.56 -5.49
CA ARG A 569 -25.57 -24.26 -4.80
C ARG A 569 -26.55 -23.56 -5.73
N ALA A 570 -26.10 -22.49 -6.40
CA ALA A 570 -26.92 -21.73 -7.33
C ALA A 570 -27.50 -22.61 -8.45
N ASP A 571 -26.65 -23.44 -9.05
CA ASP A 571 -27.01 -24.33 -10.16
C ASP A 571 -28.04 -25.40 -9.75
N HIS A 572 -28.11 -25.74 -8.45
CA HIS A 572 -29.00 -26.77 -7.91
C HIS A 572 -30.16 -26.20 -7.08
N GLY A 573 -30.46 -24.90 -7.25
CA GLY A 573 -31.64 -24.27 -6.66
C GLY A 573 -31.55 -23.99 -5.16
N HIS A 574 -30.35 -24.06 -4.57
CA HIS A 574 -30.09 -23.67 -3.20
C HIS A 574 -29.63 -22.21 -3.16
N ASP A 575 -30.05 -21.46 -2.14
CA ASP A 575 -29.54 -20.09 -1.94
C ASP A 575 -28.01 -20.12 -1.73
N PRO A 576 -27.22 -19.46 -2.60
CA PRO A 576 -25.77 -19.36 -2.45
C PRO A 576 -25.38 -18.61 -1.19
N ALA A 577 -26.16 -17.64 -0.70
CA ALA A 577 -25.83 -16.86 0.50
C ALA A 577 -26.07 -17.64 1.79
N ALA A 578 -27.09 -18.50 1.84
CA ALA A 578 -27.44 -19.29 3.02
C ALA A 578 -26.37 -20.33 3.43
N GLY A 579 -25.56 -20.82 2.48
CA GLY A 579 -24.54 -21.84 2.76
C GLY A 579 -23.50 -21.37 3.80
N GLN A 580 -23.17 -22.18 4.79
CA GLN A 580 -22.13 -21.83 5.75
C GLN A 580 -20.81 -22.53 5.40
N VAL A 581 -19.71 -21.78 5.44
CA VAL A 581 -18.35 -22.32 5.37
C VAL A 581 -17.69 -22.11 6.73
N THR A 582 -17.43 -23.22 7.42
CA THR A 582 -16.72 -23.25 8.70
C THR A 582 -15.27 -23.70 8.47
N LEU A 583 -14.31 -22.91 8.92
CA LEU A 583 -12.88 -23.23 8.83
C LEU A 583 -12.34 -23.63 10.19
N MET A 584 -11.74 -24.81 10.27
CA MET A 584 -11.11 -25.34 11.46
C MET A 584 -9.65 -24.85 11.54
N VAL A 585 -9.31 -24.19 12.65
CA VAL A 585 -8.02 -23.50 12.80
C VAL A 585 -7.44 -23.77 14.20
N HIS A 586 -6.19 -24.24 14.26
CA HIS A 586 -5.46 -24.37 15.52
C HIS A 586 -5.30 -22.99 16.16
N THR A 587 -5.67 -22.87 17.42
CA THR A 587 -5.71 -21.57 18.10
C THR A 587 -5.02 -21.67 19.46
N TYR A 588 -4.14 -20.72 19.77
CA TYR A 588 -3.61 -20.48 21.11
C TYR A 588 -3.14 -19.03 21.23
N LEU A 589 -3.82 -18.25 22.07
CA LEU A 589 -3.65 -16.80 22.12
C LEU A 589 -3.20 -16.34 23.50
N GLY A 590 -2.16 -15.51 23.55
CA GLY A 590 -1.63 -14.90 24.75
C GLY A 590 -1.27 -13.43 24.56
N ASN A 591 -0.68 -12.80 25.58
CA ASN A 591 -0.34 -11.38 25.56
C ASN A 591 1.02 -11.09 24.92
N ASP A 592 1.90 -12.09 24.83
CA ASP A 592 3.23 -11.98 24.23
C ASP A 592 3.38 -13.04 23.14
N ALA A 593 3.67 -12.61 21.90
CA ALA A 593 3.71 -13.49 20.75
C ALA A 593 4.81 -14.55 20.87
N SER A 594 6.01 -14.17 21.33
CA SER A 594 7.15 -15.07 21.44
C SER A 594 6.92 -16.15 22.50
N ALA A 595 6.48 -15.76 23.69
CA ALA A 595 6.15 -16.69 24.78
C ALA A 595 5.01 -17.62 24.37
N THR A 596 3.98 -17.09 23.70
CA THR A 596 2.84 -17.89 23.23
C THR A 596 3.31 -18.95 22.22
N LEU A 597 4.18 -18.59 21.28
CA LEU A 597 4.76 -19.51 20.31
C LEU A 597 5.63 -20.58 20.99
N GLU A 598 6.45 -20.21 21.96
CA GLU A 598 7.26 -21.16 22.72
C GLU A 598 6.41 -22.20 23.46
N THR A 599 5.35 -21.75 24.14
CA THR A 599 4.40 -22.65 24.84
C THR A 599 3.63 -23.55 23.86
N ALA A 600 3.22 -23.01 22.71
CA ALA A 600 2.50 -23.78 21.69
C ALA A 600 3.36 -24.80 20.93
N ARG A 601 4.69 -24.60 20.87
CA ARG A 601 5.56 -25.35 19.95
C ARG A 601 5.50 -26.86 20.15
N THR A 602 5.85 -27.34 21.34
CA THR A 602 5.95 -28.78 21.60
C THR A 602 4.60 -29.48 21.44
N PRO A 603 3.50 -29.01 22.08
CA PRO A 603 2.21 -29.69 21.94
C PRO A 603 1.68 -29.67 20.49
N PHE A 604 1.97 -28.61 19.71
CA PHE A 604 1.55 -28.55 18.31
C PHE A 604 2.33 -29.54 17.46
N ILE A 605 3.66 -29.63 17.65
CA ILE A 605 4.50 -30.58 16.94
C ILE A 605 4.06 -32.02 17.26
N ASP A 606 3.82 -32.33 18.53
CA ASP A 606 3.35 -33.65 18.96
C ASP A 606 2.01 -34.00 18.32
N TYR A 607 1.08 -33.05 18.27
CA TYR A 607 -0.18 -33.20 17.55
C TYR A 607 0.04 -33.45 16.06
N ILE A 608 0.85 -32.64 15.37
CA ILE A 608 1.12 -32.81 13.94
C ILE A 608 1.81 -34.15 13.64
N LEU A 609 2.69 -34.64 14.51
CA LEU A 609 3.34 -35.95 14.33
C LEU A 609 2.33 -37.10 14.37
N GLN A 610 1.28 -37.01 15.18
CA GLN A 610 0.18 -37.97 15.20
C GLN A 610 -0.64 -37.94 13.89
N HIS A 611 -0.59 -36.81 13.16
CA HIS A 611 -1.40 -36.55 11.98
C HIS A 611 -0.58 -36.21 10.72
N VAL A 612 0.71 -36.59 10.70
CA VAL A 612 1.68 -36.13 9.69
C VAL A 612 1.29 -36.52 8.26
N ASP A 613 0.57 -37.64 8.11
CA ASP A 613 0.08 -38.11 6.82
C ASP A 613 -0.87 -37.10 6.14
N LEU A 614 -1.56 -36.25 6.92
CA LEU A 614 -2.44 -35.19 6.40
C LEU A 614 -1.67 -34.06 5.70
N LEU A 615 -0.38 -33.90 5.99
CA LEU A 615 0.45 -32.84 5.40
C LEU A 615 0.97 -33.21 4.00
N THR A 616 0.85 -34.47 3.58
CA THR A 616 1.43 -34.99 2.33
C THR A 616 1.04 -34.18 1.09
N SER A 617 -0.21 -33.71 1.01
CA SER A 617 -0.68 -32.91 -0.14
C SER A 617 -0.10 -31.49 -0.15
N ALA A 618 0.00 -30.85 1.02
CA ALA A 618 0.55 -29.50 1.15
C ALA A 618 2.07 -29.46 0.91
N LEU A 619 2.80 -30.52 1.28
CA LEU A 619 4.24 -30.64 1.03
C LEU A 619 4.59 -30.72 -0.46
N LYS A 620 3.71 -31.31 -1.28
CA LYS A 620 3.87 -31.33 -2.75
C LYS A 620 3.76 -29.95 -3.37
N GLU A 621 2.84 -29.10 -2.90
CA GLU A 621 2.72 -27.72 -3.37
C GLU A 621 3.92 -26.85 -2.95
N ALA A 622 4.56 -27.19 -1.84
CA ALA A 622 5.70 -26.45 -1.29
C ALA A 622 7.08 -26.93 -1.78
N ASP A 623 7.13 -27.88 -2.72
CA ASP A 623 8.37 -28.51 -3.25
C ASP A 623 9.33 -29.02 -2.15
N PHE A 624 8.76 -29.55 -1.06
CA PHE A 624 9.52 -29.98 0.13
C PHE A 624 9.79 -31.48 0.10
N GLU A 625 11.06 -31.88 -0.04
CA GLU A 625 11.48 -33.29 -0.02
C GLU A 625 11.84 -33.78 1.40
N ALA A 626 11.02 -34.69 1.94
CA ALA A 626 11.33 -35.42 3.17
C ALA A 626 10.75 -36.85 3.15
N ASN A 627 11.48 -37.81 3.70
CA ASN A 627 11.03 -39.21 3.77
C ASN A 627 10.03 -39.41 4.91
N LEU A 628 8.73 -39.48 4.59
CA LEU A 628 7.63 -39.75 5.54
C LEU A 628 7.78 -41.09 6.30
N ASN A 629 8.61 -42.02 5.82
CA ASN A 629 8.81 -43.32 6.45
C ASN A 629 9.93 -43.33 7.50
N SER A 630 10.73 -42.25 7.64
CA SER A 630 11.74 -42.16 8.71
C SER A 630 11.27 -41.25 9.85
N PRO A 631 11.58 -41.58 11.12
CA PRO A 631 11.27 -40.71 12.26
C PRO A 631 11.83 -39.29 12.10
N GLU A 632 13.05 -39.16 11.57
CA GLU A 632 13.71 -37.87 11.34
C GLU A 632 13.01 -37.07 10.24
N GLY A 633 12.51 -37.74 9.20
CA GLY A 633 11.75 -37.11 8.13
C GLY A 633 10.40 -36.59 8.62
N ARG A 634 9.69 -37.37 9.44
CA ARG A 634 8.44 -36.95 10.10
C ARG A 634 8.65 -35.75 11.02
N GLN A 635 9.72 -35.76 11.82
CA GLN A 635 10.08 -34.63 12.68
C GLN A 635 10.33 -33.36 11.86
N ARG A 636 11.12 -33.45 10.79
CA ARG A 636 11.41 -32.30 9.91
C ARG A 636 10.15 -31.72 9.27
N ILE A 637 9.20 -32.58 8.89
CA ILE A 637 7.90 -32.13 8.36
C ILE A 637 7.09 -31.41 9.43
N ALA A 638 7.04 -31.95 10.65
CA ALA A 638 6.30 -31.32 11.74
C ALA A 638 6.88 -29.95 12.14
N GLU A 639 8.21 -29.82 12.15
CA GLU A 639 8.87 -28.53 12.40
C GLU A 639 8.63 -27.53 11.28
N PHE A 640 8.77 -27.97 10.02
CA PHE A 640 8.45 -27.15 8.86
C PHE A 640 6.98 -26.69 8.89
N ALA A 641 6.06 -27.59 9.24
CA ALA A 641 4.66 -27.28 9.41
C ALA A 641 4.47 -26.24 10.52
N PHE A 642 5.09 -26.41 11.70
CA PHE A 642 4.98 -25.42 12.78
C PHE A 642 5.46 -24.03 12.34
N GLU A 643 6.65 -23.92 11.74
CA GLU A 643 7.21 -22.63 11.30
C GLU A 643 6.35 -21.89 10.27
N ARG A 644 5.74 -22.65 9.34
CA ARG A 644 4.91 -22.09 8.27
C ARG A 644 3.46 -21.86 8.70
N TYR A 645 2.84 -22.82 9.40
CA TYR A 645 1.44 -22.76 9.81
C TYR A 645 1.19 -21.64 10.80
N THR A 646 2.06 -21.47 11.79
CA THR A 646 1.95 -20.38 12.79
C THR A 646 1.88 -18.99 12.18
N ARG A 647 2.42 -18.81 10.96
CA ARG A 647 2.44 -17.51 10.28
C ARG A 647 1.30 -17.33 9.27
N THR A 648 0.70 -18.41 8.78
CA THR A 648 -0.15 -18.36 7.58
C THR A 648 -1.49 -19.06 7.70
N ALA A 649 -1.65 -19.95 8.68
CA ALA A 649 -2.75 -20.91 8.71
C ALA A 649 -3.19 -21.36 10.11
N SER A 650 -2.66 -20.74 11.17
CA SER A 650 -3.14 -20.91 12.55
C SER A 650 -3.22 -19.58 13.29
N LEU A 651 -3.99 -19.56 14.37
CA LEU A 651 -4.17 -18.39 15.25
C LEU A 651 -3.34 -18.60 16.52
N ILE A 652 -2.01 -18.60 16.36
CA ILE A 652 -1.07 -18.80 17.47
C ILE A 652 -0.23 -17.52 17.63
N GLY A 653 -0.40 -16.80 18.75
CA GLY A 653 0.24 -15.50 18.99
C GLY A 653 -0.63 -14.57 19.84
N THR A 654 -0.69 -13.29 19.48
CA THR A 654 -1.58 -12.32 20.15
C THR A 654 -2.93 -12.21 19.43
N PRO A 655 -4.02 -11.78 20.12
CA PRO A 655 -5.29 -11.46 19.48
C PRO A 655 -5.14 -10.46 18.33
N GLN A 656 -4.39 -9.39 18.54
CA GLN A 656 -4.17 -8.35 17.54
C GLN A 656 -3.37 -8.87 16.33
N GLY A 657 -2.30 -9.63 16.56
CA GLY A 657 -1.51 -10.24 15.48
C GLY A 657 -2.32 -11.25 14.66
N SER A 658 -3.24 -11.95 15.31
CA SER A 658 -4.13 -12.94 14.69
C SER A 658 -5.32 -12.31 13.96
N ALA A 659 -5.72 -11.09 14.31
CA ALA A 659 -6.86 -10.40 13.68
C ALA A 659 -6.67 -10.22 12.18
N ARG A 660 -5.43 -10.02 11.73
CA ARG A 660 -5.10 -9.94 10.30
C ARG A 660 -5.50 -11.21 9.54
N LEU A 661 -5.13 -12.38 10.07
CA LEU A 661 -5.46 -13.65 9.43
C LEU A 661 -6.98 -13.86 9.39
N VAL A 662 -7.69 -13.54 10.48
CA VAL A 662 -9.17 -13.62 10.51
C VAL A 662 -9.81 -12.75 9.41
N ARG A 663 -9.29 -11.53 9.18
CA ARG A 663 -9.78 -10.65 8.10
C ARG A 663 -9.49 -11.22 6.71
N GLN A 664 -8.34 -11.86 6.51
CA GLN A 664 -8.07 -12.56 5.25
C GLN A 664 -9.08 -13.69 5.03
N LEU A 665 -9.41 -14.45 6.08
CA LEU A 665 -10.43 -15.50 6.01
C LEU A 665 -11.84 -14.94 5.74
N GLN A 666 -12.18 -13.78 6.30
CA GLN A 666 -13.40 -13.04 6.00
C GLN A 666 -13.50 -12.69 4.51
N SER A 667 -12.43 -12.16 3.93
CA SER A 667 -12.39 -11.84 2.49
C SER A 667 -12.55 -13.09 1.62
N ALA A 668 -12.15 -14.27 2.11
CA ALA A 668 -12.38 -15.55 1.47
C ALA A 668 -13.83 -16.08 1.65
N SER A 669 -14.74 -15.28 2.22
CA SER A 669 -16.13 -15.66 2.50
C SER A 669 -16.28 -16.82 3.49
N VAL A 670 -15.34 -16.95 4.44
CA VAL A 670 -15.48 -17.87 5.59
C VAL A 670 -16.48 -17.27 6.58
N ASN A 671 -17.52 -18.03 6.90
CA ASN A 671 -18.61 -17.58 7.78
C ASN A 671 -18.28 -17.80 9.27
N GLU A 672 -17.51 -18.85 9.56
CA GLU A 672 -17.25 -19.29 10.92
C GLU A 672 -15.84 -19.86 11.06
N ILE A 673 -15.13 -19.51 12.13
CA ILE A 673 -13.86 -20.11 12.52
C ILE A 673 -14.11 -21.03 13.71
N ALA A 674 -13.85 -22.32 13.51
CA ALA A 674 -13.89 -23.32 14.56
C ALA A 674 -12.48 -23.46 15.17
N CYS A 675 -12.28 -22.83 16.31
CA CYS A 675 -11.01 -22.77 17.04
C CYS A 675 -10.72 -24.10 17.72
N PHE A 676 -9.69 -24.78 17.21
CA PHE A 676 -9.20 -26.03 17.75
C PHE A 676 -8.15 -25.74 18.82
N ILE A 677 -8.53 -25.96 20.08
CA ILE A 677 -7.78 -25.53 21.28
C ILE A 677 -7.48 -26.69 22.27
N ASP A 678 -8.04 -27.87 22.05
CA ASP A 678 -7.94 -29.03 22.93
C ASP A 678 -6.74 -29.93 22.61
N TRP A 679 -5.77 -29.47 21.82
CA TRP A 679 -4.51 -30.19 21.55
C TRP A 679 -3.41 -29.90 22.58
N MET A 680 -3.67 -29.02 23.55
CA MET A 680 -2.74 -28.64 24.61
C MET A 680 -3.29 -28.95 26.01
N GLY A 681 -2.52 -28.67 27.05
CA GLY A 681 -2.96 -28.90 28.43
C GLY A 681 -4.23 -28.13 28.78
N ALA A 682 -5.07 -28.73 29.63
CA ALA A 682 -6.40 -28.21 29.96
C ALA A 682 -6.34 -26.80 30.60
N GLU A 683 -5.36 -26.56 31.48
CA GLU A 683 -5.21 -25.27 32.14
C GLU A 683 -4.75 -24.18 31.17
N GLU A 684 -3.79 -24.49 30.30
CA GLU A 684 -3.30 -23.57 29.27
C GLU A 684 -4.39 -23.22 28.27
N ALA A 685 -5.18 -24.20 27.82
CA ALA A 685 -6.28 -23.98 26.90
C ALA A 685 -7.38 -23.09 27.51
N LEU A 686 -7.73 -23.27 28.79
CA LEU A 686 -8.68 -22.40 29.50
C LEU A 686 -8.14 -20.98 29.66
N ALA A 687 -6.86 -20.83 29.98
CA ALA A 687 -6.23 -19.53 30.17
C ALA A 687 -6.23 -18.67 28.88
N ALA A 688 -6.25 -19.31 27.70
CA ALA A 688 -6.27 -18.63 26.41
C ALA A 688 -7.68 -18.18 25.95
N LEU A 689 -8.76 -18.67 26.59
CA LEU A 689 -10.13 -18.37 26.16
C LEU A 689 -10.51 -16.86 26.19
N PRO A 690 -10.10 -16.06 27.20
CA PRO A 690 -10.37 -14.62 27.18
C PRO A 690 -9.78 -13.91 25.96
N SER A 691 -8.55 -14.27 25.57
CA SER A 691 -7.86 -13.74 24.39
C SER A 691 -8.59 -14.07 23.08
N LEU A 692 -9.34 -15.19 23.04
CA LEU A 692 -10.19 -15.53 21.90
C LEU A 692 -11.40 -14.59 21.77
N VAL A 693 -11.99 -14.18 22.90
CA VAL A 693 -13.08 -13.19 22.91
C VAL A 693 -12.57 -11.82 22.47
N GLU A 694 -11.38 -11.43 22.93
CA GLU A 694 -10.70 -10.22 22.47
C GLU A 694 -10.46 -10.23 20.95
N LEU A 695 -9.96 -11.34 20.39
CA LEU A 695 -9.79 -11.50 18.94
C LEU A 695 -11.12 -11.34 18.18
N LYS A 696 -12.19 -11.95 18.70
CA LYS A 696 -13.55 -11.81 18.14
C LYS A 696 -13.97 -10.35 18.13
N GLU A 697 -13.79 -9.61 19.22
CA GLU A 697 -14.15 -8.20 19.31
C GLU A 697 -13.32 -7.32 18.36
N LEU A 698 -12.00 -7.55 18.28
CA LEU A 698 -11.09 -6.85 17.38
C LEU A 698 -11.42 -7.03 15.89
N THR A 699 -12.02 -8.17 15.54
CA THR A 699 -12.39 -8.51 14.16
C THR A 699 -13.78 -8.01 13.77
N CYS A 700 -14.58 -7.55 14.74
CA CYS A 700 -15.82 -6.80 14.51
C CYS A 700 -15.55 -5.32 14.16
N ILE A 701 -14.37 -4.79 14.50
CA ILE A 701 -14.00 -3.40 14.22
C ILE A 701 -13.31 -3.34 12.85
N PRO A 702 -13.81 -2.53 11.90
CA PRO A 702 -13.13 -2.34 10.63
C PRO A 702 -11.73 -1.74 10.86
N PRO A 703 -10.68 -2.26 10.20
CA PRO A 703 -9.35 -1.64 10.24
C PRO A 703 -9.42 -0.21 9.67
N LEU A 704 -8.39 0.59 9.94
CA LEU A 704 -8.26 1.86 9.23
C LEU A 704 -8.03 1.55 7.75
N ASP A 705 -8.94 1.99 6.89
CA ASP A 705 -8.80 1.80 5.44
C ASP A 705 -7.72 2.76 4.91
N PRO A 706 -6.61 2.24 4.32
CA PRO A 706 -5.60 3.06 3.67
C PRO A 706 -6.19 3.99 2.61
N ALA A 707 -7.23 3.58 1.88
CA ALA A 707 -7.89 4.39 0.87
C ALA A 707 -8.63 5.58 1.50
N GLU A 708 -9.28 5.40 2.65
CA GLU A 708 -9.91 6.48 3.40
C GLU A 708 -8.89 7.45 3.99
N LEU A 709 -7.82 6.95 4.60
CA LEU A 709 -6.73 7.77 5.13
C LEU A 709 -6.04 8.58 4.03
N GLN A 710 -5.77 7.96 2.88
CA GLN A 710 -5.21 8.65 1.73
C GLN A 710 -6.16 9.73 1.19
N ARG A 711 -7.45 9.42 1.06
CA ARG A 711 -8.48 10.36 0.62
C ARG A 711 -8.65 11.52 1.60
N TRP A 712 -8.54 11.26 2.90
CA TRP A 712 -8.55 12.28 3.95
C TRP A 712 -7.38 13.25 3.79
N LEU A 713 -6.15 12.73 3.68
CA LEU A 713 -4.97 13.56 3.50
C LEU A 713 -5.00 14.35 2.20
N ARG A 714 -5.51 13.78 1.10
CA ARG A 714 -5.64 14.47 -0.20
C ARG A 714 -6.57 15.70 -0.17
N LYS A 715 -7.43 15.87 0.85
CA LYS A 715 -8.25 17.08 1.00
C LYS A 715 -7.42 18.31 1.37
N VAL A 716 -6.26 18.09 1.99
CA VAL A 716 -5.45 19.13 2.65
C VAL A 716 -4.00 19.13 2.20
N LEU A 717 -3.50 18.01 1.65
CA LEU A 717 -2.14 17.83 1.18
C LEU A 717 -2.10 17.57 -0.34
N PRO A 718 -1.14 18.16 -1.08
CA PRO A 718 -0.85 17.80 -2.47
C PRO A 718 -0.48 16.33 -2.65
N HIS A 719 -0.65 15.82 -3.88
CA HIS A 719 -0.36 14.42 -4.22
C HIS A 719 1.08 14.01 -3.91
N ASP A 720 2.07 14.86 -4.24
CA ASP A 720 3.50 14.56 -4.09
C ASP A 720 4.00 14.47 -2.65
N VAL A 721 3.20 14.94 -1.68
CA VAL A 721 3.52 14.91 -0.25
C VAL A 721 2.58 14.01 0.56
N THR A 722 1.64 13.33 -0.10
CA THR A 722 0.74 12.38 0.55
C THR A 722 1.41 11.00 0.65
N PRO A 723 1.39 10.32 1.82
CA PRO A 723 1.88 8.96 1.95
C PRO A 723 1.22 8.01 0.95
N THR A 724 2.03 7.12 0.39
CA THR A 724 1.57 6.09 -0.55
C THR A 724 1.23 4.78 0.14
N ALA A 725 1.62 4.61 1.40
CA ALA A 725 1.31 3.44 2.21
C ALA A 725 0.99 3.84 3.66
N PHE A 726 0.02 3.14 4.26
CA PHE A 726 -0.49 3.32 5.61
C PHE A 726 -0.41 1.98 6.35
N VAL A 727 0.52 1.86 7.28
CA VAL A 727 0.75 0.66 8.07
C VAL A 727 0.08 0.82 9.43
N GLN A 728 -0.94 0.01 9.72
CA GLN A 728 -1.54 -0.01 11.05
C GLN A 728 -0.68 -0.86 12.01
N LEU A 729 -0.28 -0.28 13.14
CA LEU A 729 0.48 -0.93 14.20
C LEU A 729 -0.36 -1.05 15.48
N GLU A 730 -0.03 -2.06 16.30
CA GLU A 730 -0.55 -2.19 17.67
C GLU A 730 0.11 -1.18 18.61
N GLN A 731 1.43 -1.06 18.48
CA GLN A 731 2.26 -0.15 19.26
C GLN A 731 3.47 0.27 18.44
N PHE A 732 3.98 1.47 18.73
CA PHE A 732 5.23 1.91 18.14
C PHE A 732 6.42 1.18 18.78
N PRO A 733 7.37 0.67 17.99
CA PRO A 733 8.60 0.11 18.54
C PRO A 733 9.38 1.23 19.23
N LEU A 734 9.87 0.95 20.44
CA LEU A 734 10.62 1.91 21.25
C LEU A 734 12.06 1.42 21.45
N THR A 735 12.99 2.36 21.42
CA THR A 735 14.38 2.18 21.88
C THR A 735 14.40 1.93 23.39
N PRO A 736 15.50 1.39 23.96
CA PRO A 736 15.65 1.22 25.42
C PRO A 736 15.46 2.51 26.25
N ASN A 737 15.61 3.67 25.60
CA ASN A 737 15.42 4.99 26.19
C ASN A 737 13.96 5.51 26.08
N GLY A 738 13.02 4.69 25.61
CA GLY A 738 11.60 5.05 25.47
C GLY A 738 11.26 5.97 24.29
N LYS A 739 12.17 6.14 23.32
CA LYS A 739 11.92 6.90 22.08
C LYS A 739 11.52 5.97 20.93
N LEU A 740 10.68 6.44 20.00
CA LEU A 740 10.34 5.71 18.76
C LEU A 740 11.60 5.21 18.03
N ASP A 741 11.68 3.91 17.81
CA ASP A 741 12.70 3.27 16.99
C ASP A 741 12.23 3.17 15.54
N ARG A 742 12.63 4.15 14.72
CA ARG A 742 12.26 4.20 13.30
C ARG A 742 12.90 3.10 12.47
N HIS A 743 14.00 2.48 12.93
CA HIS A 743 14.64 1.37 12.22
C HIS A 743 13.90 0.04 12.42
N ALA A 744 13.18 -0.08 13.54
CA ALA A 744 12.34 -1.24 13.84
C ALA A 744 10.95 -1.18 13.18
N LEU A 745 10.62 -0.10 12.44
CA LEU A 745 9.34 0.02 11.76
C LEU A 745 9.23 -0.97 10.58
N PRO A 746 8.16 -1.79 10.52
CA PRO A 746 8.03 -2.85 9.52
C PRO A 746 7.87 -2.28 8.11
N ALA A 747 8.25 -3.06 7.10
CA ALA A 747 8.00 -2.72 5.70
C ALA A 747 6.49 -2.71 5.39
N PRO A 748 5.99 -1.78 4.54
CA PRO A 748 4.61 -1.84 4.08
C PRO A 748 4.38 -3.13 3.30
N ASP A 749 3.38 -3.90 3.73
CA ASP A 749 2.92 -5.06 3.01
C ASP A 749 1.72 -4.71 2.11
N GLY A 750 1.10 -5.72 1.50
CA GLY A 750 0.01 -5.47 0.56
C GLY A 750 -1.22 -4.76 1.14
N GLU A 751 -1.51 -4.94 2.42
CA GLU A 751 -2.67 -4.32 3.08
C GLU A 751 -2.41 -2.84 3.41
N ALA A 752 -1.16 -2.37 3.31
CA ALA A 752 -0.81 -0.99 3.60
C ALA A 752 -1.17 -0.02 2.46
N TYR A 753 -1.56 -0.52 1.28
CA TYR A 753 -1.88 0.30 0.12
C TYR A 753 -3.39 0.43 -0.03
N ALA A 754 -3.86 1.55 -0.59
CA ALA A 754 -5.24 1.73 -0.97
C ALA A 754 -5.58 0.70 -2.08
N ARG A 755 -6.34 -0.34 -1.72
CA ARG A 755 -6.70 -1.45 -2.61
C ARG A 755 -8.21 -1.61 -2.71
N HIS A 756 -8.66 -2.04 -3.88
CA HIS A 756 -10.02 -2.53 -4.06
C HIS A 756 -10.09 -4.05 -3.80
N THR A 757 -11.30 -4.59 -3.60
CA THR A 757 -11.52 -6.04 -3.47
C THR A 757 -10.90 -6.76 -4.66
N TYR A 758 -10.07 -7.77 -4.39
CA TYR A 758 -9.32 -8.45 -5.44
C TYR A 758 -10.25 -9.20 -6.41
N GLU A 759 -10.28 -8.74 -7.65
CA GLU A 759 -10.76 -9.47 -8.81
C GLU A 759 -9.59 -9.71 -9.78
N ALA A 760 -9.47 -10.95 -10.26
CA ALA A 760 -8.35 -11.38 -11.10
C ALA A 760 -8.35 -10.68 -12.47
N PRO A 761 -7.16 -10.32 -13.01
CA PRO A 761 -7.01 -9.82 -14.38
C PRO A 761 -7.62 -10.78 -15.43
N VAL A 762 -8.44 -10.25 -16.32
CA VAL A 762 -9.18 -10.98 -17.35
C VAL A 762 -8.57 -10.71 -18.74
N GLY A 763 -8.17 -11.78 -19.43
CA GLY A 763 -7.58 -11.69 -20.77
C GLY A 763 -6.08 -11.37 -20.77
N GLU A 764 -5.45 -11.50 -21.94
CA GLU A 764 -3.99 -11.45 -22.08
C GLU A 764 -3.39 -10.07 -21.72
N ILE A 765 -4.08 -8.98 -22.06
CA ILE A 765 -3.61 -7.61 -21.82
C ILE A 765 -3.66 -7.26 -20.33
N GLU A 766 -4.77 -7.57 -19.64
CA GLU A 766 -4.87 -7.34 -18.19
C GLU A 766 -3.82 -8.16 -17.43
N GLN A 767 -3.59 -9.41 -17.81
CA GLN A 767 -2.59 -10.28 -17.19
C GLN A 767 -1.15 -9.78 -17.40
N ALA A 768 -0.82 -9.32 -18.61
CA ALA A 768 0.49 -8.73 -18.90
C ALA A 768 0.73 -7.43 -18.12
N LEU A 769 -0.29 -6.56 -18.04
CA LEU A 769 -0.23 -5.34 -17.22
C LEU A 769 -0.03 -5.66 -15.75
N ALA A 770 -0.78 -6.61 -15.21
CA ALA A 770 -0.70 -6.99 -13.81
C ALA A 770 0.69 -7.52 -13.44
N ALA A 771 1.33 -8.30 -14.33
CA ALA A 771 2.69 -8.78 -14.15
C ALA A 771 3.71 -7.63 -14.11
N ILE A 772 3.60 -6.67 -15.05
CA ILE A 772 4.50 -5.51 -15.06
C ILE A 772 4.30 -4.64 -13.81
N TRP A 773 3.04 -4.38 -13.43
CA TRP A 773 2.72 -3.60 -12.23
C TRP A 773 3.23 -4.27 -10.97
N SER A 774 3.09 -5.59 -10.87
CA SER A 774 3.61 -6.39 -9.76
C SER A 774 5.12 -6.21 -9.60
N GLU A 775 5.89 -6.32 -10.69
CA GLU A 775 7.34 -6.12 -10.71
C GLU A 775 7.73 -4.67 -10.33
N LEU A 776 7.05 -3.67 -10.92
CA LEU A 776 7.40 -2.26 -10.73
C LEU A 776 7.04 -1.73 -9.34
N LEU A 777 5.91 -2.17 -8.78
CA LEU A 777 5.39 -1.69 -7.51
C LEU A 777 5.84 -2.57 -6.33
N GLY A 778 6.43 -3.73 -6.60
CA GLY A 778 6.81 -4.71 -5.58
C GLY A 778 5.60 -5.33 -4.88
N ILE A 779 4.48 -5.45 -5.59
CA ILE A 779 3.20 -5.95 -5.07
C ILE A 779 2.92 -7.33 -5.65
N GLU A 780 2.73 -8.33 -4.79
CA GLU A 780 2.58 -9.74 -5.21
C GLU A 780 1.33 -10.01 -6.07
N ARG A 781 0.22 -9.30 -5.80
CA ARG A 781 -1.04 -9.46 -6.55
C ARG A 781 -1.66 -8.10 -6.88
N ILE A 782 -1.90 -7.87 -8.16
CA ILE A 782 -2.59 -6.68 -8.70
C ILE A 782 -3.99 -7.11 -9.13
N SER A 783 -5.02 -6.45 -8.61
CA SER A 783 -6.41 -6.60 -9.06
C SER A 783 -6.67 -5.80 -10.33
N ARG A 784 -7.63 -6.26 -11.13
CA ARG A 784 -8.10 -5.51 -12.30
C ARG A 784 -8.69 -4.14 -11.98
N HIS A 785 -9.17 -3.93 -10.76
CA HIS A 785 -9.73 -2.65 -10.31
C HIS A 785 -8.71 -1.78 -9.57
N ASP A 786 -7.46 -2.21 -9.45
CA ASP A 786 -6.44 -1.42 -8.78
C ASP A 786 -6.02 -0.22 -9.62
N ASN A 787 -5.81 0.91 -8.94
CA ASN A 787 -5.32 2.15 -9.53
C ASN A 787 -3.79 2.25 -9.38
N PHE A 788 -3.10 2.48 -10.49
CA PHE A 788 -1.63 2.54 -10.54
C PHE A 788 -1.03 3.49 -9.50
N PHE A 789 -1.61 4.69 -9.37
CA PHE A 789 -1.08 5.75 -8.53
C PHE A 789 -1.45 5.56 -7.05
N GLU A 790 -2.59 4.93 -6.78
CA GLU A 790 -3.01 4.60 -5.40
C GLU A 790 -2.18 3.47 -4.81
N LEU A 791 -1.71 2.55 -5.66
CA LEU A 791 -0.73 1.53 -5.29
C LEU A 791 0.71 2.05 -5.14
N GLY A 792 0.92 3.37 -5.17
CA GLY A 792 2.23 3.99 -5.04
C GLY A 792 2.97 4.19 -6.36
N GLY A 793 2.30 3.98 -7.51
CA GLY A 793 2.80 4.39 -8.81
C GLY A 793 3.02 5.90 -8.88
N HIS A 794 4.08 6.32 -9.57
CA HIS A 794 4.39 7.72 -9.81
C HIS A 794 4.97 7.88 -11.21
N SER A 795 5.20 9.12 -11.64
CA SER A 795 5.60 9.43 -13.02
C SER A 795 6.83 8.66 -13.50
N LEU A 796 7.80 8.37 -12.63
CA LEU A 796 8.96 7.53 -12.98
C LEU A 796 8.58 6.06 -13.23
N LEU A 797 7.75 5.48 -12.37
CA LEU A 797 7.25 4.11 -12.56
C LEU A 797 6.31 4.03 -13.77
N ALA A 798 5.55 5.09 -14.06
CA ALA A 798 4.74 5.20 -15.27
C ALA A 798 5.61 5.14 -16.53
N VAL A 799 6.75 5.85 -16.55
CA VAL A 799 7.69 5.78 -17.69
C VAL A 799 8.30 4.37 -17.82
N LYS A 800 8.70 3.74 -16.72
CA LYS A 800 9.16 2.34 -16.74
C LYS A 800 8.08 1.39 -17.25
N LEU A 801 6.83 1.58 -16.83
CA LEU A 801 5.67 0.84 -17.29
C LEU A 801 5.51 0.97 -18.81
N LEU A 802 5.58 2.19 -19.35
CA LEU A 802 5.49 2.43 -20.80
C LEU A 802 6.62 1.76 -21.57
N ALA A 803 7.86 1.84 -21.06
CA ALA A 803 9.01 1.18 -21.67
C ALA A 803 8.85 -0.35 -21.71
N ARG A 804 8.28 -0.94 -20.65
CA ARG A 804 7.97 -2.38 -20.59
C ARG A 804 6.82 -2.76 -21.52
N LEU A 805 5.76 -1.94 -21.58
CA LEU A 805 4.63 -2.17 -22.50
C LEU A 805 5.08 -2.14 -23.97
N ALA A 806 5.97 -1.22 -24.32
CA ALA A 806 6.56 -1.16 -25.67
C ALA A 806 7.32 -2.45 -26.05
N GLN A 807 7.99 -3.11 -25.10
CA GLN A 807 8.66 -4.41 -25.33
C GLN A 807 7.66 -5.53 -25.66
N LEU A 808 6.43 -5.42 -25.17
CA LEU A 808 5.33 -6.35 -25.44
C LEU A 808 4.49 -5.94 -26.66
N LYS A 809 4.96 -4.95 -27.46
CA LYS A 809 4.23 -4.36 -28.60
C LYS A 809 2.89 -3.70 -28.22
N LEU A 810 2.68 -3.41 -26.94
CA LEU A 810 1.55 -2.64 -26.43
C LEU A 810 2.03 -1.19 -26.32
N THR A 811 1.64 -0.33 -27.26
CA THR A 811 2.04 1.10 -27.22
C THR A 811 0.91 1.94 -26.66
N THR A 812 1.24 2.81 -25.71
CA THR A 812 0.33 3.80 -25.13
C THR A 812 1.13 5.02 -24.69
N ASP A 813 0.46 6.12 -24.38
CA ASP A 813 1.09 7.34 -23.89
C ASP A 813 0.82 7.54 -22.39
N VAL A 814 1.65 8.38 -21.75
CA VAL A 814 1.50 8.72 -20.33
C VAL A 814 0.10 9.30 -20.06
N ARG A 815 -0.46 10.06 -21.00
CA ARG A 815 -1.78 10.68 -20.85
C ARG A 815 -2.88 9.63 -20.67
N THR A 816 -2.81 8.53 -21.39
CA THR A 816 -3.76 7.42 -21.31
C THR A 816 -3.71 6.76 -19.94
N LEU A 817 -2.51 6.56 -19.36
CA LEU A 817 -2.38 6.04 -18.00
C LEU A 817 -2.98 6.99 -16.95
N PHE A 818 -2.82 8.31 -17.10
CA PHE A 818 -3.45 9.26 -16.18
C PHE A 818 -4.97 9.36 -16.35
N ALA A 819 -5.47 9.17 -17.58
CA ALA A 819 -6.90 9.21 -17.87
C ALA A 819 -7.64 7.92 -17.48
N ALA A 820 -6.96 6.77 -17.58
CA ALA A 820 -7.45 5.44 -17.24
C ALA A 820 -6.44 4.75 -16.31
N PRO A 821 -6.31 5.20 -15.05
CA PRO A 821 -5.29 4.71 -14.13
C PRO A 821 -5.63 3.36 -13.51
N VAL A 822 -6.83 2.83 -13.75
CA VAL A 822 -7.29 1.52 -13.29
C VAL A 822 -6.85 0.44 -14.28
N LEU A 823 -6.36 -0.71 -13.78
CA LEU A 823 -5.77 -1.75 -14.64
C LEU A 823 -6.71 -2.21 -15.77
N ALA A 824 -7.98 -2.49 -15.48
CA ALA A 824 -8.97 -2.89 -16.47
C ALA A 824 -9.28 -1.78 -17.49
N GLU A 825 -9.33 -0.52 -17.05
CA GLU A 825 -9.58 0.63 -17.93
C GLU A 825 -8.39 0.87 -18.86
N LEU A 826 -7.16 0.77 -18.34
CA LEU A 826 -5.93 0.86 -19.12
C LEU A 826 -5.85 -0.28 -20.14
N ALA A 827 -6.19 -1.50 -19.73
CA ALA A 827 -6.23 -2.67 -20.62
C ALA A 827 -7.27 -2.49 -21.73
N ALA A 828 -8.45 -1.96 -21.42
CA ALA A 828 -9.47 -1.65 -22.41
C ALA A 828 -8.98 -0.57 -23.39
N ALA A 829 -8.34 0.49 -22.90
CA ALA A 829 -7.74 1.53 -23.72
C ALA A 829 -6.65 0.98 -24.66
N LEU A 830 -5.85 0.02 -24.18
CA LEU A 830 -4.84 -0.69 -24.99
C LEU A 830 -5.46 -1.66 -26.01
N GLY A 831 -6.53 -2.36 -25.64
CA GLY A 831 -7.24 -3.30 -26.51
C GLY A 831 -7.94 -2.63 -27.70
N SER A 832 -8.31 -1.35 -27.57
CA SER A 832 -8.82 -0.55 -28.69
C SER A 832 -7.75 -0.14 -29.72
N PHE A 833 -6.46 -0.33 -29.44
CA PHE A 833 -5.37 -0.10 -30.40
C PHE A 833 -4.98 -1.40 -31.12
N SER A 834 -5.91 -2.02 -31.85
CA SER A 834 -5.58 -3.00 -32.88
C SER A 834 -5.31 -2.27 -34.20
N GLU A 835 -4.10 -2.43 -34.74
CA GLU A 835 -3.66 -2.08 -36.11
C GLU A 835 -4.57 -1.11 -36.89
N ALA A 836 -4.64 0.16 -36.47
CA ALA A 836 -5.06 1.21 -37.38
C ALA A 836 -3.88 1.52 -38.31
N ALA A 837 -3.61 0.62 -39.26
CA ALA A 837 -2.92 1.01 -40.48
C ALA A 837 -3.72 2.16 -41.07
N LEU A 838 -3.14 3.37 -41.08
CA LEU A 838 -3.73 4.52 -41.76
C LEU A 838 -4.19 4.08 -43.15
N PRO A 839 -5.46 4.31 -43.53
CA PRO A 839 -5.96 3.81 -44.80
C PRO A 839 -5.08 4.34 -45.94
N PRO A 840 -4.61 3.47 -46.86
CA PRO A 840 -3.77 3.91 -47.97
C PRO A 840 -4.53 4.93 -48.80
N ILE A 841 -3.87 6.04 -49.15
CA ILE A 841 -4.46 7.14 -49.91
C ILE A 841 -4.83 6.62 -51.31
N PRO A 842 -6.12 6.51 -51.68
CA PRO A 842 -6.52 5.99 -52.97
C PRO A 842 -6.18 7.01 -54.08
N SER A 843 -5.70 6.52 -55.23
CA SER A 843 -5.47 7.37 -56.40
C SER A 843 -6.80 7.84 -56.99
N VAL A 844 -6.97 9.15 -57.18
CA VAL A 844 -8.20 9.75 -57.71
C VAL A 844 -7.99 10.19 -59.17
N PRO A 845 -8.92 9.87 -60.10
CA PRO A 845 -8.85 10.31 -61.50
C PRO A 845 -8.87 11.84 -61.63
N ARG A 846 -7.95 12.43 -62.41
CA ARG A 846 -7.80 13.89 -62.59
C ARG A 846 -8.76 14.50 -63.63
N VAL A 847 -9.95 13.93 -63.80
CA VAL A 847 -10.86 14.29 -64.90
C VAL A 847 -11.85 15.42 -64.52
N GLY A 848 -11.60 16.11 -63.40
CA GLY A 848 -12.44 17.21 -62.92
C GLY A 848 -11.79 17.98 -61.75
N PRO A 849 -12.44 19.04 -61.24
CA PRO A 849 -11.92 19.84 -60.13
C PRO A 849 -11.79 18.99 -58.86
N LEU A 850 -10.59 19.00 -58.26
CA LEU A 850 -10.29 18.30 -57.02
C LEU A 850 -10.67 19.17 -55.81
N ALA A 851 -11.22 18.55 -54.77
CA ALA A 851 -11.51 19.25 -53.52
C ALA A 851 -10.21 19.71 -52.84
N LEU A 852 -10.18 20.95 -52.35
CA LEU A 852 -9.07 21.48 -51.55
C LEU A 852 -8.94 20.68 -50.25
N SER A 853 -7.70 20.37 -49.84
CA SER A 853 -7.44 19.83 -48.50
C SER A 853 -7.82 20.84 -47.41
N PHE A 854 -8.03 20.41 -46.16
CA PHE A 854 -8.36 21.34 -45.06
C PHE A 854 -7.36 22.49 -44.91
N ALA A 855 -6.05 22.23 -45.11
CA ALA A 855 -5.03 23.27 -45.08
C ALA A 855 -5.15 24.22 -46.28
N GLN A 856 -5.43 23.70 -47.47
CA GLN A 856 -5.66 24.52 -48.67
C GLN A 856 -6.97 25.31 -48.59
N GLN A 857 -8.04 24.76 -48.01
CA GLN A 857 -9.30 25.47 -47.78
C GLN A 857 -9.10 26.65 -46.84
N ARG A 858 -8.32 26.46 -45.76
CA ARG A 858 -7.97 27.54 -44.84
C ARG A 858 -7.18 28.64 -45.54
N LEU A 859 -6.13 28.30 -46.29
CA LEU A 859 -5.33 29.29 -47.02
C LEU A 859 -6.11 29.98 -48.14
N TRP A 860 -6.91 29.22 -48.90
CA TRP A 860 -7.80 29.76 -49.93
C TRP A 860 -8.86 30.67 -49.32
N PHE A 861 -9.44 30.33 -48.17
CA PHE A 861 -10.37 31.18 -47.44
C PHE A 861 -9.70 32.47 -46.96
N LEU A 862 -8.49 32.39 -46.38
CA LEU A 862 -7.71 33.57 -45.97
C LEU A 862 -7.38 34.47 -47.18
N ASP A 863 -6.98 33.90 -48.32
CA ASP A 863 -6.69 34.63 -49.56
C ASP A 863 -7.94 35.28 -50.18
N GLN A 864 -9.10 34.62 -50.12
CA GLN A 864 -10.38 35.21 -50.57
C GLN A 864 -10.91 36.31 -49.63
N LEU A 865 -10.57 36.26 -48.33
CA LEU A 865 -11.05 37.20 -47.32
C LEU A 865 -10.19 38.47 -47.24
N GLU A 866 -8.87 38.34 -47.48
CA GLU A 866 -7.90 39.45 -47.43
C GLU A 866 -7.55 40.03 -48.81
N GLY A 867 -7.81 39.30 -49.91
CA GLY A 867 -7.34 39.62 -51.25
C GLY A 867 -5.86 39.24 -51.46
N ALA A 868 -5.43 39.10 -52.72
CA ALA A 868 -4.12 38.51 -53.08
C ALA A 868 -2.95 39.17 -52.32
N SER A 869 -2.37 38.42 -51.38
CA SER A 869 -1.32 38.88 -50.47
C SER A 869 -0.10 37.96 -50.50
N ALA A 870 1.11 38.54 -50.46
CA ALA A 870 2.36 37.79 -50.47
C ALA A 870 2.70 37.09 -49.13
N THR A 871 1.82 37.18 -48.11
CA THR A 871 2.01 36.62 -46.76
C THR A 871 2.30 35.12 -46.73
N TYR A 872 1.79 34.37 -47.71
CA TYR A 872 2.03 32.93 -47.84
C TYR A 872 2.89 32.56 -49.05
N ASN A 873 3.51 33.55 -49.71
CA ASN A 873 4.51 33.27 -50.73
C ASN A 873 5.78 32.79 -50.02
N ILE A 874 6.18 31.56 -50.33
CA ILE A 874 7.44 31.00 -49.87
C ILE A 874 8.51 31.46 -50.88
N PRO A 875 9.46 32.32 -50.49
CA PRO A 875 10.49 32.83 -51.40
C PRO A 875 11.42 31.75 -51.94
#